data_AF-A0A135VQY9-F1
#
_entry.id   AF-A0A135VQY9-F1
#
_cell.length_a   1.000
_cell.length_b   1.000
_cell.length_c   1.000
_cell.angle_alpha   90.00
_cell.angle_beta   90.00
_cell.angle_gamma   90.00
#
_symmetry.space_group_name_H-M   'P 1'
#
loop_
_entity.id
_entity.type
_entity.pdbx_description
1 polymer ?
#
loop_
_entity_poly.entity_id
_entity_poly.type
_entity_poly.pdbx_seq_one_letter_code
_entity_poly.pdbx_strand_id
1 'polypeptide(L)'
;MDKGSLGSNDSVPVSHEKVIHLEVSAVDLTYDEIFLYAACRDQRVRVWSKTDWQLVAELGETDTPPLVVDVDDTQVFATCERRVYVWKKDTWGMTGWFELSYDALTSTLHGDYFYVGANDGRLVSIQKDTHETSSWQLHKSDLTSLWSDDKIICTSTKKEEPRVWLKAKDTAPSELARLDKKGKGGVLSGNAEFILVGNSTGEIAVYDRVEWELVRTLESGYSSPISSMWASSHYLIAATTTGTLTIWDLKKGDDIGEVVLNGHKIEWITADHDLLYIATQDGITIVRLLASGRPFDICADSPLILTDSLLKTSPYDVLEGALELEKKADEHYQEGLFHEAVLEYENALQLLIDNTHALLEVPAERQHLTDEINTRLGKALLKAKIQELQTINHEIQQLSEELDVRKRTDRTPEEIERLWSSAGRIIKESRVLAEAQASDMLSYQLTHVVETLEADLNEAMSKFDEFRETINQAIGLTRQISNEWRWMERRRTKLPERKQFLESAMEKLEAALDKADPEGEVRKILSGALDEYRRLYGQIDRIVSSYDLEQETSFTSKDEAQEAIEGLLSVIPKKIDALKDIENLTERDMEKNRIIAALEQALETAKSFKLNKAADTIEKELEKVQPKEEKTKEK
;
A
#
# COMPACT_ATOMS: atom_id res chain seq x y z
N MET A 1 14.63 -57.74 -35.24
CA MET A 1 13.43 -57.09 -35.80
C MET A 1 13.15 -55.93 -34.88
N ASP A 2 13.87 -54.85 -35.12
CA ASP A 2 13.83 -53.63 -34.32
C ASP A 2 12.70 -52.75 -34.85
N LYS A 3 11.80 -52.34 -33.96
CA LYS A 3 10.91 -51.22 -34.20
C LYS A 3 11.49 -50.05 -33.41
N GLY A 4 12.19 -49.16 -34.11
CA GLY A 4 12.61 -47.87 -33.59
C GLY A 4 11.39 -46.99 -33.34
N SER A 5 11.27 -46.48 -32.12
CA SER A 5 10.43 -45.34 -31.80
C SER A 5 11.18 -44.07 -32.17
N LEU A 6 10.85 -43.49 -33.31
CA LEU A 6 11.13 -42.09 -33.63
C LEU A 6 10.09 -41.25 -32.88
N GLY A 7 10.45 -40.79 -31.69
CA GLY A 7 9.86 -39.61 -31.08
C GLY A 7 10.95 -38.55 -31.05
N SER A 8 10.87 -37.57 -31.95
CA SER A 8 11.73 -36.39 -31.92
C SER A 8 11.27 -35.49 -30.77
N ASN A 9 11.94 -35.60 -29.63
CA ASN A 9 11.92 -34.54 -28.62
C ASN A 9 12.77 -33.38 -29.18
N ASP A 10 12.16 -32.55 -30.02
CA ASP A 10 12.72 -31.27 -30.49
C ASP A 10 12.42 -30.16 -29.45
N SER A 11 12.65 -30.42 -28.17
CA SER A 11 12.75 -29.33 -27.18
C SER A 11 14.19 -28.80 -27.23
N VAL A 12 14.33 -27.52 -27.59
CA VAL A 12 15.63 -26.84 -27.48
C VAL A 12 16.07 -26.92 -26.02
N PRO A 13 17.23 -27.51 -25.72
CA PRO A 13 17.64 -27.70 -24.34
C PRO A 13 17.93 -26.34 -23.68
N VAL A 14 17.23 -26.05 -22.58
CA VAL A 14 17.60 -24.95 -21.69
C VAL A 14 18.99 -25.26 -21.14
N SER A 15 19.95 -24.38 -21.40
CA SER A 15 21.27 -24.43 -20.78
C SER A 15 21.35 -23.40 -19.66
N HIS A 16 22.41 -23.47 -18.87
CA HIS A 16 22.56 -22.60 -17.72
C HIS A 16 24.02 -22.16 -17.56
N GLU A 17 24.20 -20.94 -17.08
CA GLU A 17 25.50 -20.35 -16.77
C GLU A 17 25.52 -19.94 -15.29
N LYS A 18 26.55 -20.37 -14.57
CA LYS A 18 26.75 -19.96 -13.18
C LYS A 18 27.28 -18.52 -13.16
N VAL A 19 26.49 -17.58 -12.64
CA VAL A 19 26.87 -16.17 -12.54
C VAL A 19 27.77 -15.95 -11.34
N ILE A 20 27.31 -16.35 -10.15
CA ILE A 20 28.07 -16.20 -8.90
C ILE A 20 27.66 -17.25 -7.87
N HIS A 21 28.54 -17.49 -6.90
CA HIS A 21 28.26 -18.26 -5.70
C HIS A 21 28.63 -17.44 -4.47
N LEU A 22 27.68 -17.31 -3.56
CA LEU A 22 27.86 -16.61 -2.30
C LEU A 22 27.99 -17.68 -1.20
N GLU A 23 29.11 -17.70 -0.50
CA GLU A 23 29.44 -18.69 0.54
C GLU A 23 28.68 -18.43 1.85
N VAL A 24 27.34 -18.47 1.79
CA VAL A 24 26.44 -18.27 2.93
C VAL A 24 25.33 -19.30 2.93
N SER A 25 25.20 -20.02 4.05
CA SER A 25 24.15 -21.02 4.25
C SER A 25 22.79 -20.34 4.43
N ALA A 26 22.00 -20.31 3.36
CA ALA A 26 20.66 -19.74 3.33
C ALA A 26 19.59 -20.84 3.39
N VAL A 27 18.48 -20.53 4.06
CA VAL A 27 17.29 -21.39 4.16
C VAL A 27 16.24 -20.94 3.16
N ASP A 28 16.11 -19.62 2.98
CA ASP A 28 15.08 -19.00 2.16
C ASP A 28 15.62 -17.72 1.48
N LEU A 29 15.04 -17.38 0.33
CA LEU A 29 15.45 -16.23 -0.49
C LEU A 29 14.24 -15.47 -1.00
N THR A 30 14.33 -14.15 -0.94
CA THR A 30 13.42 -13.22 -1.61
C THR A 30 14.20 -12.08 -2.22
N TYR A 31 13.58 -11.34 -3.14
CA TYR A 31 14.25 -10.23 -3.84
C TYR A 31 13.30 -9.06 -4.06
N ASP A 32 13.88 -7.91 -4.31
CA ASP A 32 13.20 -6.79 -4.96
C ASP A 32 13.99 -6.38 -6.22
N GLU A 33 13.65 -5.22 -6.79
CA GLU A 33 14.32 -4.68 -7.98
C GLU A 33 15.83 -4.49 -7.80
N ILE A 34 16.28 -4.21 -6.57
CA ILE A 34 17.64 -3.73 -6.28
C ILE A 34 18.47 -4.78 -5.52
N PHE A 35 17.84 -5.52 -4.62
CA PHE A 35 18.49 -6.35 -3.63
C PHE A 35 17.96 -7.79 -3.60
N LEU A 36 18.86 -8.71 -3.26
CA LEU A 36 18.56 -10.09 -2.87
C LEU A 36 18.68 -10.21 -1.35
N TYR A 37 17.69 -10.82 -0.72
CA TYR A 37 17.59 -11.02 0.72
C TYR A 37 17.65 -12.52 1.03
N ALA A 38 18.44 -12.92 2.02
CA ALA A 38 18.53 -14.31 2.45
C ALA A 38 18.36 -14.49 3.96
N ALA A 39 17.48 -15.42 4.33
CA ALA A 39 17.40 -15.95 5.69
C ALA A 39 18.54 -16.94 5.92
N CYS A 40 19.52 -16.57 6.76
CA CYS A 40 20.73 -17.35 6.96
C CYS A 40 20.67 -18.19 8.24
N ARG A 41 21.27 -19.38 8.25
CA ARG A 41 21.28 -20.28 9.42
C ARG A 41 22.03 -19.72 10.63
N ASP A 42 22.85 -18.70 10.43
CA ASP A 42 23.63 -18.00 11.46
C ASP A 42 22.86 -16.87 12.15
N GLN A 43 21.52 -16.95 12.17
CA GLN A 43 20.62 -16.00 12.87
C GLN A 43 20.67 -14.58 12.32
N ARG A 44 20.97 -14.46 11.02
CA ARG A 44 21.05 -13.18 10.32
C ARG A 44 20.22 -13.22 9.04
N VAL A 45 19.73 -12.05 8.65
CA VAL A 45 19.28 -11.83 7.28
C VAL A 45 20.33 -11.01 6.57
N ARG A 46 20.78 -11.47 5.41
CA ARG A 46 21.79 -10.76 4.61
C ARG A 46 21.17 -10.19 3.35
N VAL A 47 21.68 -9.03 2.95
CA VAL A 47 21.19 -8.28 1.80
C VAL A 47 22.34 -8.03 0.84
N TRP A 48 22.18 -8.46 -0.41
CA TRP A 48 23.16 -8.24 -1.48
C TRP A 48 22.58 -7.36 -2.58
N SER A 49 23.43 -6.51 -3.16
CA SER A 49 23.11 -5.75 -4.36
C SER A 49 23.04 -6.67 -5.58
N LYS A 50 21.98 -6.59 -6.38
CA LYS A 50 21.84 -7.37 -7.64
C LYS A 50 22.79 -6.87 -8.74
N THR A 51 23.32 -5.66 -8.61
CA THR A 51 24.21 -5.05 -9.62
C THR A 51 25.62 -5.60 -9.60
N ASP A 52 26.17 -5.86 -8.42
CA ASP A 52 27.57 -6.25 -8.20
C ASP A 52 27.75 -7.41 -7.20
N TRP A 53 26.65 -7.93 -6.65
CA TRP A 53 26.61 -9.01 -5.66
C TRP A 53 27.42 -8.73 -4.40
N GLN A 54 27.64 -7.46 -4.08
CA GLN A 54 28.27 -7.07 -2.82
C GLN A 54 27.27 -7.10 -1.67
N LEU A 55 27.76 -7.47 -0.49
CA LEU A 55 26.97 -7.46 0.74
C LEU A 55 26.72 -6.01 1.16
N VAL A 56 25.44 -5.62 1.21
CA VAL A 56 24.98 -4.26 1.53
C VAL A 56 24.65 -4.13 3.01
N ALA A 57 23.97 -5.13 3.57
CA ALA A 57 23.55 -5.13 4.96
C ALA A 57 23.54 -6.54 5.57
N GLU A 58 23.83 -6.59 6.87
CA GLU A 58 23.57 -7.75 7.73
C GLU A 58 22.57 -7.34 8.82
N LEU A 59 21.36 -7.87 8.74
CA LEU A 59 20.29 -7.63 9.69
C LEU A 59 20.40 -8.68 10.81
N GLY A 60 20.46 -8.17 12.04
CA GLY A 60 21.11 -8.84 13.17
C GLY A 60 20.30 -9.88 13.97
N GLU A 61 20.98 -10.34 15.04
CA GLU A 61 20.75 -11.53 15.90
C GLU A 61 19.29 -11.79 16.27
N THR A 62 18.62 -12.52 15.39
CA THR A 62 17.33 -13.12 15.71
C THR A 62 17.51 -14.15 16.83
N ASP A 63 16.47 -14.34 17.64
CA ASP A 63 16.50 -15.30 18.76
C ASP A 63 16.71 -16.74 18.28
N THR A 64 16.15 -17.08 17.12
CA THR A 64 16.37 -18.34 16.41
C THR A 64 16.74 -18.07 14.96
N PRO A 65 17.35 -19.03 14.23
CA PRO A 65 17.60 -18.87 12.81
C PRO A 65 16.30 -18.49 12.06
N PRO A 66 16.33 -17.47 11.18
CA PRO A 66 15.16 -17.13 10.36
C PRO A 66 14.82 -18.31 9.44
N LEU A 67 13.54 -18.63 9.37
CA LEU A 67 12.97 -19.69 8.56
C LEU A 67 12.59 -19.19 7.17
N VAL A 68 12.04 -17.97 7.10
CA VAL A 68 11.55 -17.32 5.88
C VAL A 68 11.88 -15.83 5.95
N VAL A 69 12.21 -15.24 4.81
CA VAL A 69 12.40 -13.81 4.61
C VAL A 69 11.41 -13.30 3.56
N ASP A 70 10.67 -12.26 3.92
CA ASP A 70 9.70 -11.60 3.05
C ASP A 70 10.01 -10.10 3.00
N VAL A 71 9.72 -9.44 1.89
CA VAL A 71 9.98 -8.00 1.71
C VAL A 71 8.80 -7.29 1.07
N ASP A 72 8.57 -6.04 1.46
CA ASP A 72 7.70 -5.10 0.73
C ASP A 72 8.48 -3.84 0.33
N ASP A 73 7.80 -2.81 -0.18
CA ASP A 73 8.46 -1.59 -0.65
C ASP A 73 9.29 -0.86 0.42
N THR A 74 8.98 -1.04 1.70
CA THR A 74 9.55 -0.23 2.79
C THR A 74 10.26 -1.04 3.87
N GLN A 75 9.93 -2.33 4.02
CA GLN A 75 10.30 -3.17 5.14
C GLN A 75 10.81 -4.54 4.70
N VAL A 76 11.64 -5.12 5.56
CA VAL A 76 12.11 -6.50 5.50
C VAL A 76 11.55 -7.23 6.71
N PHE A 77 10.99 -8.41 6.48
CA PHE A 77 10.40 -9.28 7.48
C PHE A 77 11.20 -10.58 7.56
N ALA A 78 11.51 -11.04 8.77
CA ALA A 78 12.09 -12.36 8.98
C ALA A 78 11.24 -13.15 9.98
N THR A 79 10.70 -14.28 9.53
CA THR A 79 9.97 -15.21 10.40
C THR A 79 10.95 -16.12 11.09
N CYS A 80 11.02 -16.00 12.41
CA CYS A 80 11.71 -16.89 13.33
C CYS A 80 10.67 -17.78 14.04
N GLU A 81 11.13 -18.72 14.86
CA GLU A 81 10.27 -19.72 15.50
C GLU A 81 9.15 -19.05 16.32
N ARG A 82 9.47 -18.03 17.13
CA ARG A 82 8.49 -17.38 18.02
C ARG A 82 8.22 -15.92 17.69
N ARG A 83 8.91 -15.36 16.69
CA ARG A 83 8.87 -13.94 16.40
C ARG A 83 8.95 -13.66 14.92
N VAL A 84 8.34 -12.57 14.48
CA VAL A 84 8.56 -12.00 13.15
C VAL A 84 9.26 -10.67 13.33
N TYR A 85 10.52 -10.58 12.94
CA TYR A 85 11.31 -9.37 13.05
C TYR A 85 11.10 -8.46 11.85
N VAL A 86 11.13 -7.14 12.08
CA VAL A 86 10.85 -6.13 11.05
C VAL A 86 11.97 -5.10 11.02
N TRP A 87 12.54 -4.86 9.83
CA TRP A 87 13.53 -3.82 9.57
C TRP A 87 13.04 -2.86 8.51
N LYS A 88 13.48 -1.59 8.59
CA LYS A 88 13.19 -0.59 7.55
C LYS A 88 14.28 -0.62 6.47
N LYS A 89 13.92 -0.68 5.19
CA LYS A 89 14.86 -0.74 4.06
C LYS A 89 15.76 0.50 3.96
N ASP A 90 15.21 1.70 4.19
CA ASP A 90 15.96 2.96 4.09
C ASP A 90 17.18 3.04 5.03
N THR A 91 17.05 2.48 6.24
CA THR A 91 18.04 2.66 7.32
C THR A 91 18.67 1.35 7.76
N TRP A 92 18.14 0.21 7.32
CA TRP A 92 18.43 -1.12 7.85
C TRP A 92 18.23 -1.26 9.37
N GLY A 93 17.55 -0.30 9.98
CA GLY A 93 17.25 -0.29 11.41
C GLY A 93 16.08 -1.22 11.74
N MET A 94 16.23 -2.01 12.80
CA MET A 94 15.14 -2.83 13.33
C MET A 94 14.03 -1.92 13.85
N THR A 95 12.82 -2.08 13.31
CA THR A 95 11.63 -1.32 13.72
C THR A 95 10.97 -1.97 14.93
N GLY A 96 10.94 -3.30 14.96
CA GLY A 96 10.35 -4.07 16.05
C GLY A 96 10.22 -5.55 15.70
N TRP A 97 9.41 -6.27 16.47
CA TRP A 97 9.05 -7.66 16.19
C TRP A 97 7.60 -7.93 16.62
N PHE A 98 6.98 -8.91 15.96
CA PHE A 98 5.71 -9.50 16.38
C PHE A 98 5.99 -10.75 17.19
N GLU A 99 5.34 -10.90 18.34
CA GLU A 99 5.44 -12.14 19.13
C GLU A 99 4.34 -13.11 18.70
N LEU A 100 4.76 -14.32 18.32
CA LEU A 100 3.85 -15.37 17.90
C LEU A 100 3.40 -16.20 19.10
N SER A 101 2.12 -16.52 19.14
CA SER A 101 1.55 -17.42 20.17
C SER A 101 1.92 -18.88 19.93
N TYR A 102 2.38 -19.22 18.72
CA TYR A 102 2.67 -20.57 18.25
C TYR A 102 4.00 -20.56 17.50
N ASP A 103 4.70 -21.70 17.51
CA ASP A 103 5.96 -21.82 16.80
C ASP A 103 5.73 -21.86 15.29
N ALA A 104 6.35 -20.94 14.56
CA ALA A 104 6.25 -20.80 13.11
C ALA A 104 7.07 -21.87 12.38
N LEU A 105 6.59 -22.21 11.18
CA LEU A 105 7.28 -23.13 10.26
C LEU A 105 7.49 -22.52 8.88
N THR A 106 6.60 -21.62 8.45
CA THR A 106 6.64 -20.95 7.15
C THR A 106 5.86 -19.65 7.23
N SER A 107 6.16 -18.70 6.35
CA SER A 107 5.36 -17.50 6.16
C SER A 107 5.21 -17.16 4.69
N THR A 108 4.25 -16.31 4.39
CA THR A 108 4.14 -15.65 3.10
C THR A 108 3.54 -14.26 3.30
N LEU A 109 4.10 -13.29 2.59
CA LEU A 109 3.61 -11.94 2.58
C LEU A 109 2.77 -11.65 1.32
N HIS A 110 1.55 -11.14 1.52
CA HIS A 110 0.72 -10.70 0.39
C HIS A 110 -0.12 -9.47 0.76
N GLY A 111 0.13 -8.36 0.07
CA GLY A 111 -0.49 -7.07 0.36
C GLY A 111 -0.20 -6.61 1.80
N ASP A 112 -1.25 -6.24 2.53
CA ASP A 112 -1.17 -5.73 3.90
C ASP A 112 -1.11 -6.84 4.97
N TYR A 113 -1.22 -8.10 4.57
CA TYR A 113 -1.30 -9.24 5.47
C TYR A 113 -0.07 -10.12 5.37
N PHE A 114 0.43 -10.49 6.54
CA PHE A 114 1.44 -11.50 6.75
C PHE A 114 0.78 -12.78 7.25
N TYR A 115 0.97 -13.89 6.54
CA TYR A 115 0.41 -15.18 6.90
C TYR A 115 1.52 -16.10 7.39
N VAL A 116 1.38 -16.62 8.61
CA VAL A 116 2.33 -17.53 9.24
C VAL A 116 1.69 -18.89 9.45
N GLY A 117 2.32 -19.91 8.91
CA GLY A 117 1.97 -21.31 9.13
C GLY A 117 2.71 -21.80 10.36
N ALA A 118 1.97 -22.24 11.37
CA ALA A 118 2.51 -22.68 12.64
C ALA A 118 2.29 -24.18 12.89
N ASN A 119 2.93 -24.68 13.95
CA ASN A 119 2.70 -26.01 14.49
C ASN A 119 1.21 -26.26 14.80
N ASP A 120 0.87 -27.55 14.88
CA ASP A 120 -0.49 -28.05 15.08
C ASP A 120 -1.48 -27.72 13.96
N GLY A 121 -1.07 -27.06 12.87
CA GLY A 121 -1.94 -26.76 11.73
C GLY A 121 -2.64 -25.41 11.81
N ARG A 122 -2.04 -24.45 12.53
CA ARG A 122 -2.60 -23.11 12.75
C ARG A 122 -2.07 -22.10 11.75
N LEU A 123 -2.99 -21.34 11.16
CA LEU A 123 -2.67 -20.15 10.38
C LEU A 123 -2.80 -18.92 11.27
N VAL A 124 -1.74 -18.14 11.38
CA VAL A 124 -1.75 -16.82 12.03
C VAL A 124 -1.70 -15.77 10.93
N SER A 125 -2.59 -14.79 10.99
CA SER A 125 -2.56 -13.61 10.13
C SER A 125 -2.22 -12.38 10.96
N ILE A 126 -1.31 -11.57 10.45
CA ILE A 126 -0.85 -10.33 11.07
C ILE A 126 -1.04 -9.22 10.05
N GLN A 127 -1.78 -8.17 10.40
CA GLN A 127 -1.92 -6.99 9.57
C GLN A 127 -0.76 -6.02 9.84
N LYS A 128 -0.06 -5.58 8.79
CA LYS A 128 1.17 -4.77 8.91
C LYS A 128 0.98 -3.46 9.69
N ASP A 129 -0.05 -2.70 9.32
CA ASP A 129 -0.24 -1.34 9.83
C ASP A 129 -0.86 -1.28 11.22
N THR A 130 -1.82 -2.17 11.48
CA THR A 130 -2.57 -2.17 12.74
C THR A 130 -1.93 -3.07 13.80
N HIS A 131 -1.02 -3.95 13.39
CA HIS A 131 -0.47 -5.04 14.21
C HIS A 131 -1.54 -5.98 14.78
N GLU A 132 -2.73 -6.02 14.18
CA GLU A 132 -3.80 -6.92 14.59
C GLU A 132 -3.44 -8.36 14.20
N THR A 133 -3.64 -9.28 15.13
CA THR A 133 -3.33 -10.70 14.96
C THR A 133 -4.58 -11.54 15.07
N SER A 134 -4.76 -12.45 14.12
CA SER A 134 -5.82 -13.45 14.12
C SER A 134 -5.22 -14.84 13.96
N SER A 135 -5.81 -15.85 14.60
CA SER A 135 -5.32 -17.24 14.48
C SER A 135 -6.46 -18.22 14.30
N TRP A 136 -6.26 -19.18 13.40
CA TRP A 136 -7.27 -20.18 13.04
C TRP A 136 -6.66 -21.57 12.94
N GLN A 137 -7.37 -22.56 13.50
CA GLN A 137 -7.01 -23.96 13.43
C GLN A 137 -7.55 -24.57 12.13
N LEU A 138 -6.70 -24.69 11.10
CA LEU A 138 -7.12 -25.12 9.77
C LEU A 138 -6.89 -26.62 9.53
N HIS A 139 -5.75 -27.12 10.02
CA HIS A 139 -5.35 -28.52 9.92
C HIS A 139 -5.18 -29.15 11.31
N LYS A 140 -4.99 -30.46 11.39
CA LYS A 140 -4.61 -31.18 12.63
C LYS A 140 -3.10 -31.45 12.72
N SER A 141 -2.39 -31.11 11.66
CA SER A 141 -0.96 -31.34 11.48
C SER A 141 -0.29 -30.05 11.04
N ASP A 142 0.99 -29.94 11.35
CA ASP A 142 1.86 -28.81 11.07
C ASP A 142 1.71 -28.25 9.65
N LEU A 143 1.51 -26.92 9.56
CA LEU A 143 1.47 -26.22 8.28
C LEU A 143 2.90 -26.05 7.75
N THR A 144 3.26 -26.83 6.74
CA THR A 144 4.63 -26.89 6.22
C THR A 144 4.88 -26.04 4.98
N SER A 145 3.83 -25.60 4.30
CA SER A 145 3.94 -24.72 3.14
C SER A 145 2.67 -23.89 2.98
N LEU A 146 2.87 -22.64 2.56
CA LEU A 146 1.82 -21.65 2.31
C LEU A 146 2.05 -21.00 0.96
N TRP A 147 0.96 -20.67 0.27
CA TRP A 147 0.95 -19.76 -0.86
C TRP A 147 -0.32 -18.90 -0.79
N SER A 148 -0.25 -17.66 -1.24
CA SER A 148 -1.32 -16.68 -1.04
C SER A 148 -1.35 -15.69 -2.19
N ASP A 149 -2.53 -15.25 -2.59
CA ASP A 149 -2.74 -14.15 -3.54
C ASP A 149 -3.84 -13.20 -3.05
N ASP A 150 -4.29 -12.21 -3.83
CA ASP A 150 -5.33 -11.26 -3.36
C ASP A 150 -6.64 -11.91 -2.87
N LYS A 151 -6.99 -13.10 -3.34
CA LYS A 151 -8.30 -13.73 -3.10
C LYS A 151 -8.21 -14.94 -2.18
N ILE A 152 -7.16 -15.75 -2.29
CA ILE A 152 -7.11 -17.07 -1.65
C ILE A 152 -5.83 -17.29 -0.85
N ILE A 153 -5.92 -18.25 0.06
CA ILE A 153 -4.78 -18.81 0.80
C ILE A 153 -4.78 -20.30 0.53
N CYS A 154 -3.65 -20.84 0.11
CA CYS A 154 -3.43 -22.27 -0.06
C CYS A 154 -2.53 -22.77 1.07
N THR A 155 -2.97 -23.82 1.75
CA THR A 155 -2.25 -24.41 2.89
C THR A 155 -1.94 -25.87 2.66
N SER A 156 -0.74 -26.31 3.03
CA SER A 156 -0.31 -27.71 2.88
C SER A 156 0.36 -28.22 4.16
N THR A 157 0.15 -29.51 4.42
CA THR A 157 0.80 -30.26 5.49
C THR A 157 1.36 -31.56 4.93
N LYS A 158 2.33 -32.16 5.63
CA LYS A 158 2.90 -33.47 5.26
C LYS A 158 1.95 -34.66 5.38
N LYS A 159 0.81 -34.50 6.09
CA LYS A 159 -0.07 -35.63 6.47
C LYS A 159 -1.49 -35.49 5.93
N GLU A 160 -1.90 -34.27 5.59
CA GLU A 160 -3.24 -33.96 5.12
C GLU A 160 -3.20 -33.50 3.67
N GLU A 161 -4.39 -33.38 3.10
CA GLU A 161 -4.60 -32.84 1.76
C GLU A 161 -4.38 -31.32 1.82
N PRO A 162 -3.72 -30.73 0.81
CA PRO A 162 -3.70 -29.29 0.68
C PRO A 162 -5.12 -28.73 0.55
N ARG A 163 -5.33 -27.56 1.13
CA ARG A 163 -6.65 -26.88 1.12
C ARG A 163 -6.52 -25.47 0.61
N VAL A 164 -7.58 -25.02 -0.05
CA VAL A 164 -7.73 -23.65 -0.53
C VAL A 164 -8.79 -22.96 0.29
N TRP A 165 -8.48 -21.74 0.70
CA TRP A 165 -9.35 -20.92 1.54
C TRP A 165 -9.59 -19.56 0.90
N LEU A 166 -10.80 -19.03 1.00
CA LEU A 166 -11.13 -17.68 0.60
C LEU A 166 -10.70 -16.70 1.69
N LYS A 167 -10.01 -15.62 1.32
CA LYS A 167 -9.67 -14.53 2.22
C LYS A 167 -10.92 -13.76 2.64
N ALA A 168 -10.97 -13.39 3.91
CA ALA A 168 -11.96 -12.46 4.44
C ALA A 168 -11.22 -11.43 5.31
N LYS A 169 -11.60 -10.15 5.20
CA LYS A 169 -10.90 -9.05 5.89
C LYS A 169 -10.94 -9.19 7.41
N ASP A 170 -12.09 -9.62 7.96
CA ASP A 170 -12.36 -9.57 9.40
C ASP A 170 -12.87 -10.91 9.98
N THR A 171 -12.84 -12.00 9.21
CA THR A 171 -13.35 -13.31 9.65
C THR A 171 -12.38 -14.43 9.30
N ALA A 172 -12.61 -15.59 9.92
CA ALA A 172 -11.88 -16.80 9.57
C ALA A 172 -12.00 -17.10 8.06
N PRO A 173 -10.90 -17.52 7.41
CA PRO A 173 -10.93 -17.88 6.01
C PRO A 173 -11.84 -19.10 5.79
N SER A 174 -12.66 -19.08 4.74
CA SER A 174 -13.62 -20.14 4.46
C SER A 174 -13.05 -21.17 3.48
N GLU A 175 -13.19 -22.46 3.78
CA GLU A 175 -12.70 -23.54 2.91
C GLU A 175 -13.42 -23.50 1.55
N LEU A 176 -12.66 -23.31 0.47
CA LEU A 176 -13.16 -23.32 -0.91
C LEU A 176 -13.04 -24.71 -1.52
N ALA A 177 -11.88 -25.35 -1.35
CA ALA A 177 -11.59 -26.62 -2.01
C ALA A 177 -10.56 -27.47 -1.23
N ARG A 178 -10.60 -28.77 -1.47
CA ARG A 178 -9.58 -29.75 -1.05
C ARG A 178 -8.90 -30.32 -2.28
N LEU A 179 -7.59 -30.19 -2.35
CA LEU A 179 -6.80 -30.61 -3.50
C LEU A 179 -6.27 -32.02 -3.25
N ASP A 180 -7.11 -33.05 -3.47
CA ASP A 180 -6.70 -34.45 -3.36
C ASP A 180 -7.06 -35.26 -4.62
N LYS A 181 -6.10 -36.09 -5.05
CA LYS A 181 -6.32 -37.29 -5.89
C LYS A 181 -5.09 -38.21 -6.03
N LYS A 182 -3.87 -37.77 -5.69
CA LYS A 182 -2.68 -38.64 -5.53
C LYS A 182 -1.65 -38.07 -4.51
N GLY A 183 -1.49 -38.72 -3.36
CA GLY A 183 -0.22 -38.77 -2.61
C GLY A 183 0.11 -37.74 -1.52
N LYS A 184 -0.85 -36.91 -1.07
CA LYS A 184 -0.92 -35.94 0.08
C LYS A 184 0.30 -35.01 0.37
N GLY A 185 -0.02 -33.81 0.85
CA GLY A 185 0.69 -32.55 0.58
C GLY A 185 2.19 -32.44 0.90
N GLY A 186 2.83 -31.50 0.19
CA GLY A 186 4.24 -31.12 0.36
C GLY A 186 4.40 -29.61 0.16
N VAL A 187 5.09 -29.22 -0.90
CA VAL A 187 5.39 -27.82 -1.24
C VAL A 187 4.27 -27.25 -2.10
N LEU A 188 3.88 -26.01 -1.84
CA LEU A 188 2.91 -25.25 -2.63
C LEU A 188 3.58 -24.17 -3.45
N SER A 189 3.02 -23.93 -4.63
CA SER A 189 3.24 -22.72 -5.43
C SER A 189 1.98 -22.47 -6.26
N GLY A 190 1.89 -21.31 -6.90
CA GLY A 190 0.71 -20.97 -7.70
C GLY A 190 0.92 -19.72 -8.53
N ASN A 191 0.07 -19.56 -9.52
CA ASN A 191 0.00 -18.39 -10.40
C ASN A 191 -1.47 -17.97 -10.59
N ALA A 192 -1.77 -17.11 -11.56
CA ALA A 192 -3.14 -16.63 -11.82
C ALA A 192 -4.13 -17.75 -12.24
N GLU A 193 -3.65 -18.86 -12.80
CA GLU A 193 -4.48 -19.90 -13.41
C GLU A 193 -4.46 -21.24 -12.65
N PHE A 194 -3.33 -21.58 -12.02
CA PHE A 194 -3.09 -22.90 -11.44
C PHE A 194 -2.58 -22.84 -10.01
N ILE A 195 -2.94 -23.85 -9.22
CA ILE A 195 -2.29 -24.21 -7.96
C ILE A 195 -1.45 -25.47 -8.18
N LEU A 196 -0.20 -25.41 -7.74
CA LEU A 196 0.80 -26.45 -7.93
C LEU A 196 1.13 -27.08 -6.59
N VAL A 197 1.04 -28.40 -6.53
CA VAL A 197 1.32 -29.19 -5.31
C VAL A 197 2.41 -30.20 -5.61
N GLY A 198 3.61 -29.95 -5.09
CA GLY A 198 4.72 -30.89 -5.13
C GLY A 198 4.64 -31.89 -3.97
N ASN A 199 4.71 -33.18 -4.27
CA ASN A 199 4.61 -34.24 -3.26
C ASN A 199 5.98 -34.84 -2.89
N SER A 200 5.96 -35.75 -1.92
CA SER A 200 7.17 -36.43 -1.45
C SER A 200 7.75 -37.45 -2.44
N THR A 201 6.99 -37.83 -3.48
CA THR A 201 7.45 -38.75 -4.53
C THR A 201 8.10 -38.04 -5.70
N GLY A 202 8.06 -36.71 -5.76
CA GLY A 202 8.62 -35.91 -6.85
C GLY A 202 7.61 -35.59 -7.97
N GLU A 203 6.34 -35.96 -7.79
CA GLU A 203 5.27 -35.59 -8.70
C GLU A 203 4.71 -34.22 -8.32
N ILE A 204 4.30 -33.44 -9.32
CA ILE A 204 3.68 -32.14 -9.13
C ILE A 204 2.28 -32.18 -9.73
N ALA A 205 1.28 -32.07 -8.86
CA ALA A 205 -0.11 -31.99 -9.27
C ALA A 205 -0.49 -30.54 -9.62
N VAL A 206 -1.06 -30.34 -10.81
CA VAL A 206 -1.50 -29.04 -11.33
C VAL A 206 -3.02 -28.98 -11.26
N TYR A 207 -3.55 -28.05 -10.44
CA TYR A 207 -4.97 -27.86 -10.23
C TYR A 207 -5.44 -26.55 -10.85
N ASP A 208 -6.62 -26.58 -11.48
CA ASP A 208 -7.28 -25.39 -12.00
C ASP A 208 -7.78 -24.50 -10.85
N ARG A 209 -7.62 -23.17 -10.96
CA ARG A 209 -8.01 -22.22 -9.91
C ARG A 209 -9.50 -21.85 -9.89
N VAL A 210 -10.26 -22.21 -10.90
CA VAL A 210 -11.69 -21.92 -11.00
C VAL A 210 -12.49 -23.12 -10.51
N GLU A 211 -12.21 -24.29 -11.10
CA GLU A 211 -12.94 -25.53 -10.84
C GLU A 211 -12.30 -26.39 -9.75
N TRP A 212 -11.05 -26.11 -9.36
CA TRP A 212 -10.27 -26.88 -8.36
C TRP A 212 -10.04 -28.35 -8.72
N GLU A 213 -10.19 -28.68 -10.00
CA GLU A 213 -9.96 -30.02 -10.51
C GLU A 213 -8.50 -30.23 -10.90
N LEU A 214 -8.02 -31.47 -10.77
CA LEU A 214 -6.70 -31.88 -11.22
C LEU A 214 -6.66 -31.82 -12.75
N VAL A 215 -5.88 -30.90 -13.30
CA VAL A 215 -5.68 -30.74 -14.75
C VAL A 215 -4.69 -31.78 -15.25
N ARG A 216 -3.54 -31.89 -14.57
CA ARG A 216 -2.45 -32.82 -14.95
C ARG A 216 -1.50 -33.08 -13.79
N THR A 217 -0.65 -34.09 -13.97
CA THR A 217 0.47 -34.40 -13.08
C THR A 217 1.76 -34.31 -13.88
N LEU A 218 2.70 -33.50 -13.40
CA LEU A 218 4.05 -33.38 -13.96
C LEU A 218 4.96 -34.32 -13.17
N GLU A 219 5.64 -35.21 -13.89
CA GLU A 219 6.54 -36.19 -13.29
C GLU A 219 7.92 -35.97 -13.89
N SER A 220 8.89 -35.57 -13.06
CA SER A 220 10.29 -35.70 -13.47
C SER A 220 10.65 -37.18 -13.47
N GLY A 221 11.53 -37.64 -14.36
CA GLY A 221 12.01 -39.03 -14.35
C GLY A 221 12.70 -39.47 -13.04
N TYR A 222 12.87 -38.54 -12.09
CA TYR A 222 13.48 -38.74 -10.79
C TYR A 222 12.42 -38.85 -9.68
N SER A 223 12.39 -40.00 -9.01
CA SER A 223 11.58 -40.23 -7.80
C SER A 223 12.27 -39.63 -6.57
N SER A 224 12.30 -38.31 -6.46
CA SER A 224 12.89 -37.59 -5.32
C SER A 224 11.96 -36.50 -4.79
N PRO A 225 11.88 -36.30 -3.47
CA PRO A 225 11.00 -35.28 -2.89
C PRO A 225 11.31 -33.88 -3.44
N ILE A 226 10.27 -33.13 -3.78
CA ILE A 226 10.35 -31.71 -4.12
C ILE A 226 10.66 -30.92 -2.84
N SER A 227 11.70 -30.08 -2.87
CA SER A 227 12.09 -29.22 -1.75
C SER A 227 11.54 -27.80 -1.88
N SER A 228 11.46 -27.26 -3.09
CA SER A 228 10.96 -25.91 -3.35
C SER A 228 10.42 -25.79 -4.78
N MET A 229 9.50 -24.86 -5.01
CA MET A 229 8.88 -24.61 -6.32
C MET A 229 8.65 -23.11 -6.53
N TRP A 230 8.87 -22.67 -7.76
CA TRP A 230 8.53 -21.33 -8.21
C TRP A 230 7.77 -21.43 -9.54
N ALA A 231 6.76 -20.56 -9.73
CA ALA A 231 5.93 -20.58 -10.92
C ALA A 231 5.62 -19.17 -11.42
N SER A 232 5.69 -18.99 -12.74
CA SER A 232 5.11 -17.86 -13.46
C SER A 232 3.80 -18.29 -14.14
N SER A 233 3.20 -17.41 -14.93
CA SER A 233 2.03 -17.72 -15.75
C SER A 233 2.28 -18.83 -16.78
N HIS A 234 3.53 -19.00 -17.22
CA HIS A 234 3.91 -19.92 -18.30
C HIS A 234 4.83 -21.05 -17.87
N TYR A 235 5.64 -20.85 -16.84
CA TYR A 235 6.70 -21.78 -16.50
C TYR A 235 6.64 -22.21 -15.04
N LEU A 236 7.11 -23.42 -14.77
CA LEU A 236 7.32 -23.95 -13.44
C LEU A 236 8.76 -24.42 -13.30
N ILE A 237 9.39 -24.05 -12.20
CA ILE A 237 10.67 -24.58 -11.77
C ILE A 237 10.44 -25.33 -10.47
N ALA A 238 10.81 -26.61 -10.40
CA ALA A 238 10.83 -27.34 -9.15
C ALA A 238 12.21 -27.86 -8.84
N ALA A 239 12.61 -27.67 -7.58
CA ALA A 239 13.83 -28.20 -7.01
C ALA A 239 13.53 -29.52 -6.32
N THR A 240 14.36 -30.51 -6.60
CA THR A 240 14.39 -31.75 -5.81
C THR A 240 15.43 -31.66 -4.71
N THR A 241 15.21 -32.45 -3.66
CA THR A 241 16.18 -32.61 -2.57
C THR A 241 17.55 -33.15 -3.03
N THR A 242 17.65 -33.74 -4.22
CA THR A 242 18.91 -34.29 -4.77
C THR A 242 19.74 -33.26 -5.54
N GLY A 243 19.29 -32.00 -5.63
CA GLY A 243 20.03 -30.94 -6.32
C GLY A 243 19.69 -30.83 -7.82
N THR A 244 18.61 -31.47 -8.26
CA THR A 244 18.09 -31.32 -9.62
C THR A 244 16.99 -30.28 -9.64
N LEU A 245 17.03 -29.41 -10.64
CA LEU A 245 15.97 -28.45 -10.96
C LEU A 245 15.37 -28.86 -12.30
N THR A 246 14.06 -29.03 -12.36
CA THR A 246 13.35 -29.30 -13.60
C THR A 246 12.47 -28.11 -13.97
N ILE A 247 12.48 -27.76 -15.24
CA ILE A 247 11.75 -26.61 -15.80
C ILE A 247 10.66 -27.15 -16.74
N TRP A 248 9.42 -26.76 -16.51
CA TRP A 248 8.26 -27.15 -17.32
C TRP A 248 7.56 -25.97 -17.96
N ASP A 249 6.99 -26.21 -19.13
CA ASP A 249 5.96 -25.36 -19.75
C ASP A 249 4.61 -25.73 -19.12
N LEU A 250 3.97 -24.80 -18.41
CA LEU A 250 2.69 -25.06 -17.76
C LEU A 250 1.52 -25.19 -18.75
N LYS A 251 1.60 -24.54 -19.91
CA LYS A 251 0.54 -24.57 -20.93
C LYS A 251 0.57 -25.89 -21.70
N LYS A 252 1.76 -26.31 -22.14
CA LYS A 252 1.95 -27.59 -22.85
C LYS A 252 1.97 -28.77 -21.88
N GLY A 253 2.58 -28.59 -20.71
CA GLY A 253 2.86 -29.62 -19.72
C GLY A 253 4.10 -30.46 -20.03
N ASP A 254 4.99 -29.94 -20.88
CA ASP A 254 6.20 -30.62 -21.32
C ASP A 254 7.42 -30.14 -20.51
N ASP A 255 8.42 -31.01 -20.36
CA ASP A 255 9.71 -30.67 -19.77
C ASP A 255 10.58 -29.92 -20.80
N ILE A 256 11.05 -28.73 -20.43
CA ILE A 256 11.85 -27.87 -21.32
C ILE A 256 13.34 -27.99 -21.01
N GLY A 257 13.69 -28.36 -19.77
CA GLY A 257 15.08 -28.57 -19.40
C GLY A 257 15.30 -28.92 -17.95
N GLU A 258 16.56 -29.24 -17.65
CA GLU A 258 17.03 -29.61 -16.33
C GLU A 258 18.33 -28.87 -16.00
N VAL A 259 18.45 -28.40 -14.76
CA VAL A 259 19.69 -27.87 -14.20
C VAL A 259 20.13 -28.74 -13.04
N VAL A 260 21.32 -29.33 -13.15
CA VAL A 260 21.87 -30.23 -12.14
C VAL A 260 22.95 -29.50 -11.33
N LEU A 261 22.68 -29.30 -10.05
CA LEU A 261 23.62 -28.74 -9.07
C LEU A 261 24.23 -29.90 -8.29
N ASN A 262 25.31 -30.47 -8.83
CA ASN A 262 26.03 -31.67 -8.35
C ASN A 262 26.04 -31.86 -6.82
N GLY A 263 25.07 -32.61 -6.28
CA GLY A 263 25.06 -33.14 -4.92
C GLY A 263 24.71 -32.16 -3.78
N HIS A 264 24.39 -30.90 -4.09
CA HIS A 264 24.00 -29.93 -3.07
C HIS A 264 22.50 -29.98 -2.81
N LYS A 265 22.11 -30.16 -1.55
CA LYS A 265 20.69 -30.13 -1.15
C LYS A 265 20.15 -28.70 -1.31
N ILE A 266 19.19 -28.54 -2.22
CA ILE A 266 18.48 -27.28 -2.45
C ILE A 266 17.40 -27.12 -1.38
N GLU A 267 17.45 -26.01 -0.64
CA GLU A 267 16.45 -25.67 0.38
C GLU A 267 15.36 -24.76 -0.20
N TRP A 268 15.74 -23.79 -1.05
CA TRP A 268 14.80 -22.84 -1.65
C TRP A 268 15.22 -22.38 -3.04
N ILE A 269 14.24 -22.04 -3.87
CA ILE A 269 14.43 -21.40 -5.17
C ILE A 269 13.48 -20.22 -5.35
N THR A 270 13.96 -19.20 -6.05
CA THR A 270 13.11 -18.14 -6.59
C THR A 270 13.73 -17.61 -7.88
N ALA A 271 12.91 -17.16 -8.82
CA ALA A 271 13.35 -16.71 -10.14
C ALA A 271 12.99 -15.24 -10.37
N ASP A 272 13.85 -14.58 -11.14
CA ASP A 272 13.83 -13.15 -11.44
C ASP A 272 14.38 -12.95 -12.84
N HIS A 273 13.47 -12.73 -13.79
CA HIS A 273 13.76 -12.69 -15.22
C HIS A 273 14.53 -13.93 -15.71
N ASP A 274 15.77 -13.74 -16.17
CA ASP A 274 16.67 -14.78 -16.65
C ASP A 274 17.53 -15.40 -15.53
N LEU A 275 17.40 -14.91 -14.30
CA LEU A 275 18.18 -15.34 -13.14
C LEU A 275 17.36 -16.27 -12.24
N LEU A 276 18.03 -17.31 -11.77
CA LEU A 276 17.54 -18.24 -10.76
C LEU A 276 18.41 -18.14 -9.52
N TYR A 277 17.79 -17.79 -8.39
CA TYR A 277 18.43 -17.73 -7.09
C TYR A 277 18.17 -19.02 -6.33
N ILE A 278 19.25 -19.74 -6.00
CA ILE A 278 19.16 -21.08 -5.40
C ILE A 278 19.84 -21.08 -4.04
N ALA A 279 19.08 -21.30 -2.97
CA ALA A 279 19.62 -21.52 -1.65
C ALA A 279 19.99 -22.99 -1.45
N THR A 280 21.24 -23.22 -1.07
CA THR A 280 21.75 -24.54 -0.69
C THR A 280 22.37 -24.46 0.69
N GLN A 281 22.66 -25.63 1.28
CA GLN A 281 23.33 -25.69 2.58
C GLN A 281 24.72 -25.04 2.56
N ASP A 282 25.41 -25.05 1.41
CA ASP A 282 26.79 -24.57 1.27
C ASP A 282 26.88 -23.12 0.80
N GLY A 283 25.79 -22.56 0.27
CA GLY A 283 25.81 -21.23 -0.31
C GLY A 283 24.57 -20.88 -1.10
N ILE A 284 24.51 -19.63 -1.56
CA ILE A 284 23.55 -19.16 -2.55
C ILE A 284 24.21 -19.25 -3.92
N THR A 285 23.60 -19.98 -4.85
CA THR A 285 24.06 -20.08 -6.22
C THR A 285 23.12 -19.30 -7.13
N ILE A 286 23.68 -18.41 -7.92
CA ILE A 286 22.94 -17.60 -8.89
C ILE A 286 23.27 -18.12 -10.28
N VAL A 287 22.24 -18.53 -10.98
CA VAL A 287 22.32 -19.17 -12.28
C VAL A 287 21.53 -18.35 -13.28
N ARG A 288 22.14 -18.06 -14.43
CA ARG A 288 21.43 -17.49 -15.57
C ARG A 288 20.95 -18.62 -16.46
N LEU A 289 19.68 -18.59 -16.83
CA LEU A 289 19.08 -19.56 -17.72
C LEU A 289 19.19 -19.06 -19.16
N LEU A 290 19.53 -19.97 -20.06
CA LEU A 290 19.79 -19.68 -21.46
C LEU A 290 18.96 -20.60 -22.35
N ALA A 291 18.24 -20.02 -23.32
CA ALA A 291 17.57 -20.75 -24.38
C ALA A 291 18.27 -20.42 -25.70
N SER A 292 18.75 -21.43 -26.43
CA SER A 292 19.58 -21.26 -27.64
C SER A 292 20.77 -20.28 -27.46
N GLY A 293 21.36 -20.22 -26.26
CA GLY A 293 22.49 -19.35 -25.95
C GLY A 293 22.15 -17.88 -25.69
N ARG A 294 20.86 -17.52 -25.59
CA ARG A 294 20.39 -16.19 -25.17
C ARG A 294 19.74 -16.26 -23.77
N PRO A 295 19.79 -15.19 -22.96
CA PRO A 295 19.06 -15.11 -21.69
C PRO A 295 17.59 -15.49 -21.86
N PHE A 296 17.14 -16.44 -21.05
CA PHE A 296 15.79 -16.97 -21.05
C PHE A 296 15.02 -16.34 -19.89
N ASP A 297 14.21 -15.32 -20.19
CA ASP A 297 13.33 -14.71 -19.18
C ASP A 297 12.14 -15.64 -18.88
N ILE A 298 12.10 -16.14 -17.66
CA ILE A 298 11.08 -17.10 -17.18
C ILE A 298 9.90 -16.37 -16.50
N CYS A 299 10.08 -15.10 -16.17
CA CYS A 299 9.05 -14.26 -15.57
C CYS A 299 8.17 -13.56 -16.61
N ALA A 300 8.54 -13.57 -17.90
CA ALA A 300 7.79 -12.90 -18.95
C ALA A 300 6.33 -13.38 -19.07
N ASP A 301 5.41 -12.42 -19.19
CA ASP A 301 3.96 -12.66 -19.35
C ASP A 301 3.56 -13.14 -20.76
N SER A 302 4.48 -13.05 -21.72
CA SER A 302 4.31 -13.71 -23.02
C SER A 302 5.02 -15.05 -22.98
N PRO A 303 4.41 -16.13 -23.51
CA PRO A 303 5.19 -17.32 -23.79
C PRO A 303 6.35 -16.87 -24.69
N LEU A 304 7.56 -17.34 -24.41
CA LEU A 304 8.51 -17.40 -25.50
C LEU A 304 7.83 -18.25 -26.55
N ILE A 305 7.55 -17.62 -27.69
CA ILE A 305 7.50 -18.37 -28.92
C ILE A 305 8.93 -18.93 -28.99
N LEU A 306 9.11 -20.15 -28.47
CA LEU A 306 10.11 -21.07 -28.98
C LEU A 306 9.69 -21.30 -30.44
N THR A 307 9.81 -20.25 -31.26
CA THR A 307 10.04 -20.42 -32.67
C THR A 307 11.26 -21.30 -32.66
N ASP A 308 11.12 -22.48 -33.26
CA ASP A 308 12.24 -23.28 -33.71
C ASP A 308 13.36 -22.33 -34.14
N SER A 309 14.31 -22.10 -33.24
CA SER A 309 15.54 -21.34 -33.49
C SER A 309 16.56 -22.30 -34.12
N LEU A 310 16.04 -23.34 -34.78
CA LEU A 310 16.62 -23.74 -36.03
C LEU A 310 16.33 -22.58 -36.98
N LEU A 311 17.35 -21.81 -37.32
CA LEU A 311 17.42 -21.14 -38.62
C LEU A 311 16.68 -22.04 -39.60
N LYS A 312 15.46 -21.67 -39.98
CA LYS A 312 14.66 -22.51 -40.86
C LYS A 312 15.50 -22.62 -42.11
N THR A 313 16.04 -23.83 -42.34
CA THR A 313 17.10 -24.03 -43.34
C THR A 313 16.58 -23.78 -44.74
N SER A 314 15.24 -23.81 -44.88
CA SER A 314 14.49 -23.47 -46.06
C SER A 314 13.94 -22.03 -45.97
N PRO A 315 14.23 -21.18 -46.96
CA PRO A 315 13.61 -19.85 -47.07
C PRO A 315 12.07 -19.91 -47.15
N TYR A 316 11.51 -21.01 -47.65
CA TYR A 316 10.06 -21.18 -47.79
C TYR A 316 9.37 -21.30 -46.43
N ASP A 317 9.99 -22.00 -45.48
CA ASP A 317 9.40 -22.21 -44.16
C ASP A 317 9.39 -20.89 -43.36
N VAL A 318 10.38 -20.02 -43.59
CA VAL A 318 10.45 -18.67 -43.01
C VAL A 318 9.32 -17.81 -43.56
N LEU A 319 9.14 -17.80 -44.88
CA LEU A 319 8.08 -17.04 -45.54
C LEU A 319 6.69 -17.54 -45.14
N GLU A 320 6.49 -18.86 -45.05
CA GLU A 320 5.22 -19.45 -44.59
C GLU A 320 4.92 -19.06 -43.13
N GLY A 321 5.91 -19.12 -42.24
CA GLY A 321 5.74 -18.69 -40.86
C GLY A 321 5.40 -17.19 -40.74
N ALA A 322 6.01 -16.35 -41.57
CA ALA A 322 5.70 -14.92 -41.60
C ALA A 322 4.27 -14.67 -42.13
N LEU A 323 3.83 -15.41 -43.15
CA LEU A 323 2.46 -15.35 -43.69
C LEU A 323 1.40 -15.84 -42.70
N GLU A 324 1.70 -16.87 -41.90
CA GLU A 324 0.81 -17.34 -40.84
C GLU A 324 0.62 -16.29 -39.75
N LEU A 325 1.70 -15.63 -39.33
CA LEU A 325 1.64 -14.52 -38.37
C LEU A 325 0.91 -13.31 -38.96
N GLU A 326 1.16 -12.96 -40.22
CA GLU A 326 0.41 -11.91 -40.93
C GLU A 326 -1.10 -12.21 -40.95
N LYS A 327 -1.48 -13.46 -41.22
CA LYS A 327 -2.89 -13.85 -41.25
C LYS A 327 -3.55 -13.74 -39.87
N LYS A 328 -2.86 -14.17 -38.81
CA LYS A 328 -3.35 -13.99 -37.43
C LYS A 328 -3.48 -12.51 -37.08
N ALA A 329 -2.50 -11.69 -37.48
CA ALA A 329 -2.55 -10.25 -37.29
C ALA A 329 -3.75 -9.63 -38.02
N ASP A 330 -4.06 -10.09 -39.24
CA ASP A 330 -5.26 -9.66 -39.98
C ASP A 330 -6.57 -10.06 -39.27
N GLU A 331 -6.62 -11.26 -38.68
CA GLU A 331 -7.76 -11.73 -37.89
C GLU A 331 -7.98 -10.81 -36.68
N HIS A 332 -6.94 -10.56 -35.88
CA HIS A 332 -7.00 -9.60 -34.76
C HIS A 332 -7.37 -8.19 -35.22
N TYR A 333 -6.84 -7.73 -36.37
CA TYR A 333 -7.19 -6.42 -36.93
C TYR A 333 -8.66 -6.32 -37.33
N GLN A 334 -9.25 -7.39 -37.88
CA GLN A 334 -10.67 -7.45 -38.23
C GLN A 334 -11.58 -7.51 -37.00
N GLU A 335 -11.11 -8.15 -35.92
CA GLU A 335 -11.82 -8.21 -34.64
C GLU A 335 -11.72 -6.90 -33.84
N GLY A 336 -10.88 -5.96 -34.26
CA GLY A 336 -10.65 -4.68 -33.60
C GLY A 336 -9.64 -4.73 -32.46
N LEU A 337 -8.89 -5.84 -32.33
CA LEU A 337 -7.82 -6.04 -31.35
C LEU A 337 -6.51 -5.47 -31.90
N PHE A 338 -6.46 -4.14 -32.08
CA PHE A 338 -5.37 -3.50 -32.83
C PHE A 338 -3.99 -3.63 -32.17
N HIS A 339 -3.90 -3.70 -30.83
CA HIS A 339 -2.61 -3.88 -30.13
C HIS A 339 -2.04 -5.28 -30.34
N GLU A 340 -2.89 -6.31 -30.30
CA GLU A 340 -2.50 -7.70 -30.58
C GLU A 340 -2.13 -7.87 -32.05
N ALA A 341 -2.85 -7.21 -32.96
CA ALA A 341 -2.49 -7.16 -34.38
C ALA A 341 -1.10 -6.53 -34.61
N VAL A 342 -0.78 -5.44 -33.91
CA VAL A 342 0.56 -4.80 -33.98
C VAL A 342 1.65 -5.78 -33.56
N LEU A 343 1.47 -6.46 -32.41
CA LEU A 343 2.45 -7.42 -31.91
C LEU A 343 2.69 -8.55 -32.91
N GLU A 344 1.63 -9.11 -33.50
CA GLU A 344 1.77 -10.20 -34.47
C GLU A 344 2.43 -9.75 -35.78
N TYR A 345 2.16 -8.53 -36.26
CA TYR A 345 2.90 -7.97 -37.40
C TYR A 345 4.38 -7.70 -37.07
N GLU A 346 4.69 -7.23 -35.87
CA GLU A 346 6.08 -7.03 -35.41
C GLU A 346 6.82 -8.38 -35.32
N ASN A 347 6.17 -9.41 -34.79
CA ASN A 347 6.70 -10.77 -34.75
C ASN A 347 6.97 -11.31 -36.16
N ALA A 348 6.04 -11.09 -37.10
CA ALA A 348 6.22 -11.48 -38.50
C ALA A 348 7.42 -10.77 -39.14
N LEU A 349 7.58 -9.46 -38.88
CA LEU A 349 8.72 -8.68 -39.37
C LEU A 349 10.04 -9.16 -38.75
N GLN A 350 10.03 -9.41 -37.44
CA GLN A 350 11.19 -9.89 -36.70
C GLN A 350 11.65 -11.26 -37.21
N LEU A 351 10.71 -12.16 -37.52
CA LEU A 351 11.01 -13.46 -38.13
C LEU A 351 11.75 -13.31 -39.47
N LEU A 352 11.35 -12.34 -40.32
CA LEU A 352 12.02 -12.03 -41.58
C LEU A 352 13.40 -11.39 -41.39
N ILE A 353 13.57 -10.58 -40.34
CA ILE A 353 14.85 -9.95 -39.99
C ILE A 353 15.85 -11.00 -39.48
N ASP A 354 15.43 -11.83 -38.53
CA ASP A 354 16.30 -12.81 -37.89
C ASP A 354 16.78 -13.90 -38.87
N ASN A 355 15.97 -14.22 -39.88
CA ASN A 355 16.28 -15.22 -40.90
C ASN A 355 16.82 -14.64 -42.21
N THR A 356 17.43 -13.45 -42.16
CA THR A 356 18.01 -12.77 -43.33
C THR A 356 18.92 -13.68 -44.17
N HIS A 357 19.70 -14.56 -43.53
CA HIS A 357 20.64 -15.45 -44.23
C HIS A 357 19.93 -16.51 -45.09
N ALA A 358 18.83 -17.10 -44.62
CA ALA A 358 18.06 -18.07 -45.38
C ALA A 358 17.32 -17.40 -46.56
N LEU A 359 16.84 -16.18 -46.35
CA LEU A 359 16.08 -15.41 -47.34
C LEU A 359 16.95 -14.76 -48.44
N LEU A 360 18.27 -14.93 -48.42
CA LEU A 360 19.14 -14.49 -49.52
C LEU A 360 18.84 -15.20 -50.84
N GLU A 361 18.25 -16.40 -50.79
CA GLU A 361 17.85 -17.16 -51.98
C GLU A 361 16.56 -16.62 -52.64
N VAL A 362 15.74 -15.89 -51.88
CA VAL A 362 14.43 -15.34 -52.29
C VAL A 362 14.28 -13.85 -51.91
N PRO A 363 15.19 -12.97 -52.40
CA PRO A 363 15.25 -11.58 -51.94
C PRO A 363 14.05 -10.74 -52.40
N ALA A 364 13.42 -11.09 -53.53
CA ALA A 364 12.27 -10.35 -54.06
C ALA A 364 11.01 -10.62 -53.23
N GLU A 365 10.75 -11.89 -52.90
CA GLU A 365 9.64 -12.33 -52.09
C GLU A 365 9.75 -11.79 -50.66
N ARG A 366 10.96 -11.84 -50.08
CA ARG A 366 11.23 -11.19 -48.79
C ARG A 366 10.89 -9.70 -48.83
N GLN A 367 11.38 -8.97 -49.83
CA GLN A 367 11.18 -7.53 -49.91
C GLN A 367 9.69 -7.21 -50.04
N HIS A 368 8.97 -7.93 -50.91
CA HIS A 368 7.54 -7.77 -51.09
C HIS A 368 6.77 -7.99 -49.77
N LEU A 369 7.04 -9.10 -49.08
CA LEU A 369 6.37 -9.42 -47.82
C LEU A 369 6.71 -8.42 -46.71
N THR A 370 7.96 -7.94 -46.67
CA THR A 370 8.40 -6.91 -45.73
C THR A 370 7.68 -5.59 -45.97
N ASP A 371 7.55 -5.16 -47.23
CA ASP A 371 6.86 -3.92 -47.58
C ASP A 371 5.35 -4.00 -47.29
N GLU A 372 4.75 -5.17 -47.51
CA GLU A 372 3.35 -5.46 -47.22
C GLU A 372 3.08 -5.45 -45.70
N ILE A 373 3.86 -6.20 -44.91
CA ILE A 373 3.75 -6.22 -43.44
C ILE A 373 3.96 -4.81 -42.87
N ASN A 374 4.97 -4.07 -43.32
CA ASN A 374 5.21 -2.69 -42.86
C ASN A 374 4.02 -1.76 -43.13
N THR A 375 3.38 -1.89 -44.31
CA THR A 375 2.20 -1.09 -44.65
C THR A 375 1.02 -1.42 -43.76
N ARG A 376 0.81 -2.70 -43.42
CA ARG A 376 -0.28 -3.15 -42.56
C ARG A 376 -0.03 -2.82 -41.08
N LEU A 377 1.20 -3.04 -40.61
CA LEU A 377 1.68 -2.63 -39.30
C LEU A 377 1.47 -1.13 -39.07
N GLY A 378 1.83 -0.29 -40.05
CA GLY A 378 1.58 1.16 -39.97
C GLY A 378 0.11 1.51 -39.74
N LYS A 379 -0.81 0.82 -40.44
CA LYS A 379 -2.27 1.02 -40.25
C LYS A 379 -2.76 0.52 -38.90
N ALA A 380 -2.29 -0.64 -38.46
CA ALA A 380 -2.62 -1.21 -37.15
C ALA A 380 -2.14 -0.30 -36.02
N LEU A 381 -0.91 0.21 -36.09
CA LEU A 381 -0.34 1.18 -35.15
C LEU A 381 -1.18 2.46 -35.07
N LEU A 382 -1.57 3.03 -36.22
CA LEU A 382 -2.42 4.22 -36.25
C LEU A 382 -3.78 3.95 -35.60
N LYS A 383 -4.42 2.81 -35.88
CA LYS A 383 -5.70 2.43 -35.27
C LYS A 383 -5.59 2.19 -33.77
N ALA A 384 -4.57 1.49 -33.31
CA ALA A 384 -4.29 1.25 -31.91
C ALA A 384 -4.14 2.57 -31.14
N LYS A 385 -3.34 3.51 -31.69
CA LYS A 385 -3.15 4.84 -31.10
C LYS A 385 -4.40 5.71 -31.10
N ILE A 386 -5.23 5.65 -32.15
CA ILE A 386 -6.53 6.34 -32.16
C ILE A 386 -7.43 5.81 -31.03
N GLN A 387 -7.49 4.49 -30.81
CA GLN A 387 -8.30 3.90 -29.75
C GLN A 387 -7.77 4.27 -28.35
N GLU A 388 -6.46 4.26 -28.16
CA GLU A 388 -5.81 4.69 -26.91
C GLU A 388 -6.16 6.15 -26.58
N LEU A 389 -5.99 7.06 -27.55
CA LEU A 389 -6.35 8.47 -27.40
C LEU A 389 -7.84 8.68 -27.11
N GLN A 390 -8.73 7.92 -27.74
CA GLN A 390 -10.17 8.00 -27.49
C GLN A 390 -10.54 7.57 -26.08
N THR A 391 -9.87 6.55 -25.55
CA THR A 391 -10.06 6.07 -24.18
C THR A 391 -9.66 7.16 -23.19
N ILE A 392 -8.48 7.75 -23.39
CA ILE A 392 -8.01 8.85 -22.55
C ILE A 392 -8.93 10.06 -22.66
N ASN A 393 -9.35 10.42 -23.89
CA ASN A 393 -10.27 11.54 -24.08
C ASN A 393 -11.57 11.35 -23.29
N HIS A 394 -12.10 10.13 -23.28
CA HIS A 394 -13.29 9.81 -22.50
C HIS A 394 -13.06 10.00 -20.99
N GLU A 395 -11.90 9.59 -20.47
CA GLU A 395 -11.57 9.81 -19.06
C GLU A 395 -11.41 11.30 -18.71
N ILE A 396 -10.79 12.09 -19.58
CA ILE A 396 -10.64 13.53 -19.40
C ILE A 396 -12.01 14.21 -19.42
N GLN A 397 -12.88 13.82 -20.35
CA GLN A 397 -14.26 14.34 -20.43
C GLN A 397 -15.07 13.98 -19.19
N GLN A 398 -14.98 12.73 -18.71
CA GLN A 398 -15.61 12.33 -17.45
C GLN A 398 -15.12 13.17 -16.26
N LEU A 399 -13.81 13.41 -16.17
CA LEU A 399 -13.25 14.25 -15.11
C LEU A 399 -13.73 15.71 -15.22
N SER A 400 -13.80 16.25 -16.43
CA SER A 400 -14.34 17.59 -16.70
C SER A 400 -15.82 17.69 -16.31
N GLU A 401 -16.63 16.68 -16.63
CA GLU A 401 -18.04 16.60 -16.22
C GLU A 401 -18.20 16.46 -14.70
N GLU A 402 -17.35 15.68 -14.03
CA GLU A 402 -17.33 15.58 -12.56
C GLU A 402 -17.03 16.94 -11.92
N LEU A 403 -16.05 17.67 -12.46
CA LEU A 403 -15.70 19.02 -12.00
C LEU A 403 -16.83 20.02 -12.23
N ASP A 404 -17.48 19.99 -13.40
CA ASP A 404 -18.56 20.92 -13.74
C ASP A 404 -19.86 20.64 -12.97
N VAL A 405 -20.29 19.38 -12.93
CA VAL A 405 -21.60 18.99 -12.39
C VAL A 405 -21.53 18.76 -10.87
N ARG A 406 -20.51 18.05 -10.40
CA ARG A 406 -20.41 17.66 -8.99
C ARG A 406 -19.52 18.59 -8.18
N LYS A 407 -18.67 19.40 -8.84
CA LYS A 407 -17.65 20.23 -8.17
C LYS A 407 -16.88 19.46 -7.10
N ARG A 408 -16.60 18.20 -7.42
CA ARG A 408 -15.91 17.23 -6.57
C ARG A 408 -15.30 16.16 -7.45
N THR A 409 -14.08 15.76 -7.12
CA THR A 409 -13.40 14.62 -7.72
C THR A 409 -13.25 13.52 -6.68
N ASP A 410 -13.61 12.28 -7.02
CA ASP A 410 -13.30 11.12 -6.17
C ASP A 410 -11.87 10.60 -6.41
N ARG A 411 -11.21 11.10 -7.47
CA ARG A 411 -9.81 10.79 -7.81
C ARG A 411 -8.83 11.57 -6.93
N THR A 412 -7.71 10.94 -6.60
CA THR A 412 -6.64 11.61 -5.85
C THR A 412 -5.89 12.61 -6.74
N PRO A 413 -5.27 13.66 -6.18
CA PRO A 413 -4.48 14.61 -6.98
C PRO A 413 -3.35 13.94 -7.76
N GLU A 414 -2.75 12.88 -7.22
CA GLU A 414 -1.69 12.11 -7.86
C GLU A 414 -2.21 11.34 -9.10
N GLU A 415 -3.41 10.77 -9.02
CA GLU A 415 -4.05 10.11 -10.17
C GLU A 415 -4.33 11.10 -11.31
N ILE A 416 -4.78 12.32 -10.98
CA ILE A 416 -5.04 13.37 -11.97
C ILE A 416 -3.72 13.83 -12.61
N GLU A 417 -2.66 14.02 -11.84
CA GLU A 417 -1.33 14.36 -12.37
C GLU A 417 -0.74 13.24 -13.25
N ARG A 418 -0.98 11.97 -12.91
CA ARG A 418 -0.64 10.82 -13.76
C ARG A 418 -1.43 10.84 -15.06
N LEU A 419 -2.74 11.13 -15.02
CA LEU A 419 -3.58 11.24 -16.21
C LEU A 419 -3.07 12.35 -17.15
N TRP A 420 -2.75 13.53 -16.62
CA TRP A 420 -2.18 14.64 -17.41
C TRP A 420 -0.84 14.29 -18.04
N SER A 421 0.04 13.66 -17.27
CA SER A 421 1.36 13.25 -17.75
C SER A 421 1.25 12.17 -18.83
N SER A 422 0.34 11.20 -18.66
CA SER A 422 0.05 10.14 -19.62
C SER A 422 -0.52 10.72 -20.92
N ALA A 423 -1.56 11.55 -20.82
CA ALA A 423 -2.16 12.22 -21.98
C ALA A 423 -1.13 13.06 -22.74
N GLY A 424 -0.32 13.86 -22.04
CA GLY A 424 0.73 14.67 -22.65
C GLY A 424 1.83 13.85 -23.33
N ARG A 425 2.17 12.67 -22.80
CA ARG A 425 3.10 11.73 -23.43
C ARG A 425 2.50 11.14 -24.70
N ILE A 426 1.27 10.63 -24.63
CA ILE A 426 0.61 9.94 -25.75
C ILE A 426 0.29 10.91 -26.89
N ILE A 427 -0.05 12.17 -26.59
CA ILE A 427 -0.17 13.25 -27.59
C ILE A 427 1.14 13.43 -28.38
N LYS A 428 2.28 13.49 -27.69
CA LYS A 428 3.59 13.66 -28.34
C LYS A 428 3.96 12.46 -29.20
N GLU A 429 3.81 11.25 -28.66
CA GLU A 429 4.07 10.01 -29.40
C GLU A 429 3.18 9.90 -30.64
N SER A 430 1.89 10.23 -30.50
CA SER A 430 0.91 10.17 -31.59
C SER A 430 1.19 11.20 -32.68
N ARG A 431 1.68 12.40 -32.34
CA ARG A 431 2.09 13.42 -33.32
C ARG A 431 3.29 12.95 -34.15
N VAL A 432 4.29 12.37 -33.49
CA VAL A 432 5.46 11.79 -34.18
C VAL A 432 5.03 10.66 -35.11
N LEU A 433 4.11 9.79 -34.67
CA LEU A 433 3.59 8.70 -35.49
C LEU A 433 2.79 9.22 -36.71
N ALA A 434 1.93 10.22 -36.51
CA ALA A 434 1.16 10.85 -37.58
C ALA A 434 2.09 11.49 -38.63
N GLU A 435 3.14 12.18 -38.21
CA GLU A 435 4.14 12.77 -39.11
C GLU A 435 4.92 11.69 -39.88
N ALA A 436 5.30 10.60 -39.21
CA ALA A 436 6.00 9.48 -39.84
C ALA A 436 5.15 8.77 -40.92
N GLN A 437 3.82 8.79 -40.78
CA GLN A 437 2.86 8.13 -41.67
C GLN A 437 1.99 9.12 -42.47
N ALA A 438 2.53 10.30 -42.81
CA ALA A 438 1.78 11.41 -43.42
C ALA A 438 1.10 11.10 -44.78
N SER A 439 1.43 9.97 -45.41
CA SER A 439 0.81 9.47 -46.64
C SER A 439 -0.50 8.70 -46.43
N ASP A 440 -0.82 8.28 -45.20
CA ASP A 440 -2.02 7.52 -44.87
C ASP A 440 -3.17 8.44 -44.40
N MET A 441 -4.40 8.18 -44.83
CA MET A 441 -5.61 8.89 -44.38
C MET A 441 -5.81 8.78 -42.86
N LEU A 442 -5.41 7.65 -42.25
CA LEU A 442 -5.49 7.44 -40.80
C LEU A 442 -4.57 8.39 -40.02
N SER A 443 -3.47 8.85 -40.63
CA SER A 443 -2.58 9.84 -39.98
C SER A 443 -3.31 11.16 -39.74
N TYR A 444 -4.11 11.62 -40.71
CA TYR A 444 -4.94 12.83 -40.56
C TYR A 444 -6.05 12.66 -39.52
N GLN A 445 -6.65 11.46 -39.45
CA GLN A 445 -7.60 11.14 -38.39
C GLN A 445 -6.92 11.20 -37.02
N LEU A 446 -5.72 10.62 -36.89
CA LEU A 446 -4.94 10.67 -35.66
C LEU A 446 -4.61 12.11 -35.26
N THR A 447 -4.16 12.95 -36.21
CA THR A 447 -3.91 14.38 -35.96
C THR A 447 -5.16 15.10 -35.42
N HIS A 448 -6.33 14.86 -36.03
CA HIS A 448 -7.58 15.47 -35.57
C HIS A 448 -7.97 15.04 -34.14
N VAL A 449 -7.81 13.74 -33.83
CA VAL A 449 -8.07 13.23 -32.47
C VAL A 449 -7.09 13.82 -31.47
N VAL A 450 -5.81 13.96 -31.83
CA VAL A 450 -4.78 14.58 -30.99
C VAL A 450 -5.12 16.05 -30.71
N GLU A 451 -5.49 16.83 -31.72
CA GLU A 451 -5.88 18.23 -31.55
C GLU A 451 -7.11 18.39 -30.65
N THR A 452 -8.08 17.49 -30.80
CA THR A 452 -9.30 17.49 -29.96
C THR A 452 -8.95 17.16 -28.51
N LEU A 453 -8.16 16.12 -28.27
CA LEU A 453 -7.70 15.75 -26.93
C LEU A 453 -6.87 16.86 -26.28
N GLU A 454 -5.99 17.53 -27.04
CA GLU A 454 -5.18 18.63 -26.52
C GLU A 454 -6.05 19.83 -26.10
N ALA A 455 -7.11 20.13 -26.84
CA ALA A 455 -8.08 21.15 -26.44
C ALA A 455 -8.85 20.75 -25.17
N ASP A 456 -9.40 19.53 -25.12
CA ASP A 456 -10.17 19.00 -23.99
C ASP A 456 -9.29 18.92 -22.72
N LEU A 457 -8.02 18.49 -22.86
CA LEU A 457 -7.05 18.43 -21.77
C LEU A 457 -6.76 19.83 -21.20
N ASN A 458 -6.50 20.82 -22.04
CA ASN A 458 -6.23 22.18 -21.58
C ASN A 458 -7.44 22.81 -20.87
N GLU A 459 -8.65 22.55 -21.37
CA GLU A 459 -9.88 22.98 -20.71
C GLU A 459 -10.04 22.33 -19.33
N ALA A 460 -9.89 21.00 -19.26
CA ALA A 460 -10.01 20.27 -18.00
C ALA A 460 -8.93 20.66 -16.97
N MET A 461 -7.70 20.91 -17.41
CA MET A 461 -6.62 21.42 -16.55
C MET A 461 -6.97 22.78 -15.97
N SER A 462 -7.47 23.72 -16.79
CA SER A 462 -7.87 25.04 -16.32
C SER A 462 -8.99 24.96 -15.27
N LYS A 463 -10.01 24.12 -15.50
CA LYS A 463 -11.10 23.90 -14.54
C LYS A 463 -10.60 23.29 -13.23
N PHE A 464 -9.67 22.34 -13.31
CA PHE A 464 -9.09 21.71 -12.14
C PHE A 464 -8.23 22.69 -11.31
N ASP A 465 -7.48 23.58 -11.96
CA ASP A 465 -6.71 24.62 -11.27
C ASP A 465 -7.61 25.62 -10.55
N GLU A 466 -8.69 26.07 -11.18
CA GLU A 466 -9.71 26.91 -10.53
C GLU A 466 -10.32 26.20 -9.31
N PHE A 467 -10.67 24.92 -9.46
CA PHE A 467 -11.18 24.10 -8.35
C PHE A 467 -10.16 24.00 -7.20
N ARG A 468 -8.89 23.70 -7.48
CA ARG A 468 -7.83 23.66 -6.46
C ARG A 468 -7.64 25.00 -5.77
N GLU A 469 -7.75 26.11 -6.49
CA GLU A 469 -7.64 27.44 -5.89
C GLU A 469 -8.74 27.65 -4.84
N THR A 470 -10.00 27.31 -5.15
CA THR A 470 -11.11 27.45 -4.20
C THR A 470 -10.94 26.57 -2.95
N ILE A 471 -10.46 25.33 -3.12
CA ILE A 471 -10.14 24.44 -1.98
C ILE A 471 -9.01 25.03 -1.14
N ASN A 472 -7.94 25.51 -1.77
CA ASN A 472 -6.80 26.09 -1.06
C ASN A 472 -7.18 27.35 -0.28
N GLN A 473 -8.08 28.18 -0.82
CA GLN A 473 -8.63 29.33 -0.09
C GLN A 473 -9.40 28.88 1.16
N ALA A 474 -10.23 27.84 1.05
CA ALA A 474 -10.99 27.29 2.18
C ALA A 474 -10.08 26.66 3.26
N ILE A 475 -9.08 25.87 2.84
CA ILE A 475 -8.07 25.30 3.74
C ILE A 475 -7.21 26.40 4.38
N GLY A 476 -6.87 27.45 3.64
CA GLY A 476 -6.15 28.60 4.14
C GLY A 476 -6.90 29.30 5.27
N LEU A 477 -8.20 29.55 5.08
CA LEU A 477 -9.07 30.15 6.09
C LEU A 477 -9.15 29.29 7.36
N THR A 478 -9.40 27.98 7.22
CA THR A 478 -9.50 27.07 8.38
C THR A 478 -8.17 26.96 9.14
N ARG A 479 -7.05 26.88 8.43
CA ARG A 479 -5.70 26.90 9.04
C ARG A 479 -5.41 28.21 9.76
N GLN A 480 -5.79 29.35 9.19
CA GLN A 480 -5.61 30.65 9.83
C GLN A 480 -6.35 30.69 11.17
N ILE A 481 -7.63 30.32 11.18
CA ILE A 481 -8.46 30.28 12.39
C ILE A 481 -7.87 29.31 13.42
N SER A 482 -7.44 28.12 12.98
CA SER A 482 -6.82 27.11 13.86
C SER A 482 -5.50 27.60 14.48
N ASN A 483 -4.68 28.32 13.72
CA ASN A 483 -3.43 28.88 14.23
C ASN A 483 -3.68 30.01 15.25
N GLU A 484 -4.64 30.89 14.99
CA GLU A 484 -5.05 31.94 15.94
C GLU A 484 -5.64 31.33 17.22
N TRP A 485 -6.43 30.26 17.10
CA TRP A 485 -6.95 29.49 18.22
C TRP A 485 -5.83 28.88 19.09
N ARG A 486 -4.90 28.15 18.46
CA ARG A 486 -3.74 27.56 19.16
C ARG A 486 -2.87 28.61 19.84
N TRP A 487 -2.74 29.80 19.24
CA TRP A 487 -2.01 30.91 19.84
C TRP A 487 -2.72 31.43 21.10
N MET A 488 -4.05 31.55 21.08
CA MET A 488 -4.86 31.91 22.26
C MET A 488 -4.77 30.88 23.37
N GLU A 489 -4.73 29.58 23.03
CA GLU A 489 -4.52 28.51 24.00
C GLU A 489 -3.17 28.65 24.72
N ARG A 490 -2.09 28.88 23.96
CA ARG A 490 -0.73 29.04 24.52
C ARG A 490 -0.57 30.27 25.40
N ARG A 491 -1.24 31.39 25.06
CA ARG A 491 -1.16 32.64 25.83
C ARG A 491 -2.02 32.66 27.10
N ARG A 492 -2.77 31.59 27.39
CA ARG A 492 -3.66 31.51 28.57
C ARG A 492 -4.62 32.71 28.68
N THR A 493 -5.16 33.15 27.54
CA THR A 493 -6.20 34.20 27.49
C THR A 493 -7.43 33.78 28.29
N LYS A 494 -8.20 34.77 28.76
CA LYS A 494 -9.39 34.49 29.59
C LYS A 494 -10.47 33.79 28.76
N LEU A 495 -11.28 32.95 29.39
CA LEU A 495 -12.36 32.21 28.71
C LEU A 495 -13.37 33.10 27.96
N PRO A 496 -13.77 34.29 28.46
CA PRO A 496 -14.64 35.20 27.71
C PRO A 496 -14.01 35.73 26.40
N GLU A 497 -12.70 36.02 26.40
CA GLU A 497 -11.97 36.46 25.20
C GLU A 497 -11.90 35.34 24.16
N ARG A 498 -11.74 34.09 24.61
CA ARG A 498 -11.78 32.89 23.75
C ARG A 498 -13.16 32.67 23.14
N LYS A 499 -14.21 32.89 23.93
CA LYS A 499 -15.60 32.80 23.47
C LYS A 499 -15.87 33.81 22.34
N GLN A 500 -15.52 35.09 22.54
CA GLN A 500 -15.71 36.15 21.54
C GLN A 500 -14.93 35.87 20.23
N PHE A 501 -13.72 35.32 20.33
CA PHE A 501 -12.97 34.91 19.15
C PHE A 501 -13.68 33.81 18.36
N LEU A 502 -14.18 32.77 19.05
CA LEU A 502 -14.89 31.67 18.41
C LEU A 502 -16.17 32.15 17.71
N GLU A 503 -16.90 33.11 18.29
CA GLU A 503 -18.06 33.76 17.62
C GLU A 503 -17.64 34.41 16.30
N SER A 504 -16.60 35.25 16.32
CA SER A 504 -16.10 35.91 15.10
C SER A 504 -15.54 34.93 14.07
N ALA A 505 -14.89 33.85 14.52
CA ALA A 505 -14.39 32.80 13.64
C ALA A 505 -15.53 32.01 12.99
N MET A 506 -16.58 31.70 13.75
CA MET A 506 -17.78 31.03 13.25
C MET A 506 -18.51 31.91 12.22
N GLU A 507 -18.69 33.22 12.48
CA GLU A 507 -19.29 34.15 11.51
C GLU A 507 -18.52 34.19 10.18
N LYS A 508 -17.18 34.19 10.24
CA LYS A 508 -16.33 34.15 9.03
C LYS A 508 -16.51 32.84 8.26
N LEU A 509 -16.60 31.71 8.96
CA LEU A 509 -16.84 30.41 8.35
C LEU A 509 -18.24 30.31 7.76
N GLU A 510 -19.27 30.85 8.43
CA GLU A 510 -20.64 30.92 7.91
C GLU A 510 -20.72 31.78 6.66
N ALA A 511 -20.09 32.97 6.65
CA ALA A 511 -20.05 33.83 5.48
C ALA A 511 -19.28 33.20 4.28
N ALA A 512 -18.28 32.35 4.56
CA ALA A 512 -17.60 31.57 3.53
C ALA A 512 -18.45 30.39 3.04
N LEU A 513 -19.21 29.76 3.95
CA LEU A 513 -20.11 28.66 3.65
C LEU A 513 -21.29 29.11 2.77
N ASP A 514 -21.82 30.31 3.00
CA ASP A 514 -22.90 30.90 2.20
C ASP A 514 -22.47 31.22 0.76
N LYS A 515 -21.17 31.46 0.55
CA LYS A 515 -20.58 31.65 -0.79
C LYS A 515 -20.19 30.34 -1.47
N ALA A 516 -20.11 29.25 -0.71
CA ALA A 516 -19.72 27.95 -1.23
C ALA A 516 -20.93 27.23 -1.84
N ASP A 517 -20.69 26.51 -2.93
CA ASP A 517 -21.73 25.71 -3.58
C ASP A 517 -22.31 24.64 -2.64
N PRO A 518 -23.61 24.34 -2.73
CA PRO A 518 -24.33 23.49 -1.78
C PRO A 518 -23.86 22.03 -1.74
N GLU A 519 -23.25 21.50 -2.81
CA GLU A 519 -22.79 20.10 -2.89
C GLU A 519 -21.26 19.95 -3.03
N GLY A 520 -20.52 21.07 -2.99
CA GLY A 520 -19.07 21.08 -3.23
C GLY A 520 -18.23 20.59 -2.05
N GLU A 521 -17.02 20.10 -2.35
CA GLU A 521 -16.04 19.67 -1.35
C GLU A 521 -15.63 20.80 -0.38
N VAL A 522 -15.53 22.03 -0.90
CA VAL A 522 -15.29 23.25 -0.12
C VAL A 522 -16.29 23.38 1.03
N ARG A 523 -17.57 23.09 0.78
CA ARG A 523 -18.61 23.16 1.81
C ARG A 523 -18.39 22.15 2.92
N LYS A 524 -17.96 20.92 2.59
CA LYS A 524 -17.65 19.87 3.58
C LYS A 524 -16.49 20.27 4.49
N ILE A 525 -15.44 20.85 3.91
CA ILE A 525 -14.27 21.34 4.67
C ILE A 525 -14.71 22.47 5.63
N LEU A 526 -15.45 23.45 5.12
CA LEU A 526 -15.92 24.59 5.92
C LEU A 526 -16.93 24.17 6.99
N SER A 527 -17.88 23.28 6.67
CA SER A 527 -18.86 22.79 7.63
C SER A 527 -18.23 21.94 8.73
N GLY A 528 -17.27 21.08 8.38
CA GLY A 528 -16.54 20.28 9.37
C GLY A 528 -15.78 21.14 10.37
N ALA A 529 -15.07 22.17 9.88
CA ALA A 529 -14.39 23.13 10.75
C ALA A 529 -15.39 23.91 11.63
N LEU A 530 -16.50 24.35 11.06
CA LEU A 530 -17.54 25.09 11.77
C LEU A 530 -18.20 24.25 12.88
N ASP A 531 -18.46 22.97 12.65
CA ASP A 531 -19.00 22.06 13.67
C ASP A 531 -18.02 21.83 14.82
N GLU A 532 -16.72 21.71 14.51
CA GLU A 532 -15.66 21.63 15.52
C GLU A 532 -15.64 22.88 16.41
N TYR A 533 -15.64 24.08 15.79
CA TYR A 533 -15.64 25.34 16.55
C TYR A 533 -16.93 25.57 17.33
N ARG A 534 -18.10 25.15 16.82
CA ARG A 534 -19.37 25.15 17.57
C ARG A 534 -19.30 24.28 18.82
N ARG A 535 -18.70 23.09 18.71
CA ARG A 535 -18.50 22.20 19.85
C ARG A 535 -17.60 22.82 20.91
N LEU A 536 -16.49 23.44 20.50
CA LEU A 536 -15.57 24.14 21.41
C LEU A 536 -16.26 25.33 22.08
N TYR A 537 -17.00 26.13 21.31
CA TYR A 537 -17.79 27.24 21.83
C TYR A 537 -18.77 26.77 22.92
N GLY A 538 -19.55 25.71 22.65
CA GLY A 538 -20.51 25.16 23.61
C GLY A 538 -19.87 24.53 24.86
N GLN A 539 -18.60 24.11 24.81
CA GLN A 539 -17.87 23.70 26.01
C GLN A 539 -17.48 24.91 26.86
N ILE A 540 -16.94 25.95 26.25
CA ILE A 540 -16.51 27.17 26.95
C ILE A 540 -17.71 27.89 27.56
N ASP A 541 -18.80 27.99 26.82
CA ASP A 541 -20.03 28.65 27.27
C ASP A 541 -20.61 28.00 28.54
N ARG A 542 -20.61 26.65 28.59
CA ARG A 542 -21.02 25.91 29.79
C ARG A 542 -20.11 26.18 30.99
N ILE A 543 -18.80 26.23 30.78
CA ILE A 543 -17.82 26.50 31.85
C ILE A 543 -18.00 27.92 32.40
N VAL A 544 -18.13 28.90 31.52
CA VAL A 544 -18.34 30.30 31.92
C VAL A 544 -19.67 30.43 32.68
N SER A 545 -20.74 29.83 32.17
CA SER A 545 -22.06 29.87 32.82
C SER A 545 -22.08 29.18 34.19
N SER A 546 -21.33 28.08 34.37
CA SER A 546 -21.21 27.41 35.69
C SER A 546 -20.42 28.23 36.71
N TYR A 547 -19.41 28.97 36.26
CA TYR A 547 -18.58 29.80 37.13
C TYR A 547 -19.36 30.98 37.72
N ASP A 548 -20.28 31.54 36.93
CA ASP A 548 -21.17 32.62 37.36
C ASP A 548 -22.26 32.11 38.34
N LEU A 549 -22.69 30.84 38.23
CA LEU A 549 -23.67 30.21 39.13
C LEU A 549 -23.08 29.80 40.49
N GLU A 550 -21.82 29.37 40.56
CA GLU A 550 -21.19 28.96 41.83
C GLU A 550 -20.91 30.13 42.79
N GLN A 551 -20.86 31.37 42.29
CA GLN A 551 -20.70 32.55 43.16
C GLN A 551 -21.99 32.93 43.92
N GLU A 552 -23.18 32.48 43.49
CA GLU A 552 -24.45 32.93 44.09
C GLU A 552 -24.92 32.12 45.32
N THR A 553 -24.34 30.95 45.65
CA THR A 553 -24.84 30.13 46.78
C THR A 553 -23.73 29.46 47.60
N SER A 554 -22.99 30.22 48.43
CA SER A 554 -22.02 29.63 49.36
C SER A 554 -22.61 29.11 50.68
N PHE A 555 -23.87 29.43 51.00
CA PHE A 555 -24.51 29.00 52.25
C PHE A 555 -25.84 28.32 51.98
N THR A 556 -26.02 27.13 52.55
CA THR A 556 -27.22 26.29 52.30
C THR A 556 -28.37 26.58 53.25
N SER A 557 -28.08 27.21 54.39
CA SER A 557 -29.08 27.56 55.40
C SER A 557 -28.80 28.90 56.07
N LYS A 558 -29.87 29.51 56.60
CA LYS A 558 -29.79 30.77 57.35
C LYS A 558 -28.94 30.63 58.63
N ASP A 559 -29.01 29.46 59.27
CA ASP A 559 -28.31 29.20 60.53
C ASP A 559 -26.80 29.05 60.29
N GLU A 560 -26.40 28.37 59.21
CA GLU A 560 -25.00 28.24 58.78
C GLU A 560 -24.40 29.60 58.39
N ALA A 561 -25.15 30.43 57.65
CA ALA A 561 -24.75 31.80 57.34
C ALA A 561 -24.59 32.65 58.61
N GLN A 562 -25.49 32.49 59.59
CA GLN A 562 -25.42 33.22 60.85
C GLN A 562 -24.21 32.79 61.68
N GLU A 563 -23.94 31.49 61.83
CA GLU A 563 -22.76 30.98 62.55
C GLU A 563 -21.44 31.43 61.90
N ALA A 564 -21.36 31.39 60.57
CA ALA A 564 -20.18 31.87 59.84
C ALA A 564 -19.94 33.37 60.04
N ILE A 565 -21.01 34.17 59.99
CA ILE A 565 -20.94 35.62 60.24
C ILE A 565 -20.54 35.91 61.70
N GLU A 566 -21.11 35.19 62.67
CA GLU A 566 -20.74 35.34 64.09
C GLU A 566 -19.27 34.95 64.34
N GLY A 567 -18.81 33.87 63.71
CA GLY A 567 -17.40 33.46 63.72
C GLY A 567 -16.48 34.54 63.14
N LEU A 568 -16.84 35.09 61.99
CA LEU A 568 -16.10 36.19 61.34
C LEU A 568 -16.04 37.43 62.26
N LEU A 569 -17.18 37.87 62.81
CA LEU A 569 -17.27 39.02 63.70
C LEU A 569 -16.47 38.83 65.00
N SER A 570 -16.24 37.59 65.44
CA SER A 570 -15.38 37.31 66.61
C SER A 570 -13.88 37.45 66.34
N VAL A 571 -13.45 37.24 65.08
CA VAL A 571 -12.03 37.22 64.67
C VAL A 571 -11.60 38.56 64.10
N ILE A 572 -12.49 39.26 63.37
CA ILE A 572 -12.16 40.50 62.67
C ILE A 572 -11.60 41.60 63.57
N PRO A 573 -12.16 41.89 64.76
CA PRO A 573 -11.58 42.92 65.64
C PRO A 573 -10.12 42.64 65.99
N LYS A 574 -9.76 41.36 66.23
CA LYS A 574 -8.38 40.96 66.52
C LYS A 574 -7.47 41.12 65.30
N LYS A 575 -7.98 40.82 64.11
CA LYS A 575 -7.26 41.00 62.84
C LYS A 575 -7.05 42.48 62.51
N ILE A 576 -8.04 43.34 62.77
CA ILE A 576 -7.93 44.79 62.60
C ILE A 576 -6.88 45.37 63.54
N ASP A 577 -6.84 44.92 64.79
CA ASP A 577 -5.80 45.37 65.73
C ASP A 577 -4.41 44.87 65.32
N ALA A 578 -4.29 43.64 64.82
CA ALA A 578 -3.03 43.11 64.29
C ALA A 578 -2.51 43.86 63.05
N LEU A 579 -3.35 44.56 62.28
CA LEU A 579 -2.89 45.43 61.18
C LEU A 579 -1.97 46.57 61.65
N LYS A 580 -2.05 46.96 62.93
CA LYS A 580 -1.18 48.01 63.50
C LYS A 580 0.25 47.50 63.75
N ASP A 581 0.41 46.19 63.89
CA ASP A 581 1.68 45.54 64.21
C ASP A 581 2.47 45.11 62.96
N ILE A 582 1.89 45.24 61.76
CA ILE A 582 2.55 44.92 60.49
C ILE A 582 3.37 46.13 60.03
N GLU A 583 4.70 46.01 60.07
CA GLU A 583 5.64 47.06 59.65
C GLU A 583 5.70 47.25 58.11
N ASN A 584 5.42 46.20 57.33
CA ASN A 584 5.46 46.24 55.87
C ASN A 584 4.16 46.79 55.27
N LEU A 585 4.24 47.95 54.61
CA LEU A 585 3.09 48.63 53.99
C LEU A 585 2.36 47.79 52.95
N THR A 586 3.09 47.02 52.12
CA THR A 586 2.47 46.20 51.07
C THR A 586 1.69 45.01 51.63
N GLU A 587 2.24 44.37 52.67
CA GLU A 587 1.56 43.27 53.37
C GLU A 587 0.36 43.78 54.17
N ARG A 588 0.50 44.97 54.78
CA ARG A 588 -0.59 45.64 55.49
C ARG A 588 -1.74 45.99 54.55
N ASP A 589 -1.46 46.49 53.35
CA ASP A 589 -2.50 46.80 52.34
C ASP A 589 -3.15 45.53 51.79
N MET A 590 -2.39 44.46 51.55
CA MET A 590 -2.95 43.17 51.14
C MET A 590 -3.86 42.57 52.21
N GLU A 591 -3.43 42.57 53.48
CA GLU A 591 -4.24 42.02 54.58
C GLU A 591 -5.46 42.91 54.87
N LYS A 592 -5.33 44.23 54.72
CA LYS A 592 -6.47 45.17 54.77
C LYS A 592 -7.49 44.86 53.68
N ASN A 593 -7.05 44.67 52.43
CA ASN A 593 -7.95 44.34 51.31
C ASN A 593 -8.63 42.98 51.49
N ARG A 594 -7.95 42.00 52.09
CA ARG A 594 -8.56 40.70 52.45
C ARG A 594 -9.66 40.85 53.49
N ILE A 595 -9.43 41.68 54.52
CA ILE A 595 -10.44 41.95 55.56
C ILE A 595 -11.65 42.68 54.95
N ILE A 596 -11.43 43.64 54.04
CA ILE A 596 -12.51 44.34 53.33
C ILE A 596 -13.32 43.34 52.49
N ALA A 597 -12.66 42.54 51.65
CA ALA A 597 -13.36 41.56 50.80
C ALA A 597 -14.18 40.55 51.63
N ALA A 598 -13.65 40.09 52.76
CA ALA A 598 -14.39 39.19 53.65
C ALA A 598 -15.60 39.86 54.33
N LEU A 599 -15.49 41.13 54.71
CA LEU A 599 -16.60 41.91 55.27
C LEU A 599 -17.67 42.22 54.22
N GLU A 600 -17.29 42.54 52.99
CA GLU A 600 -18.24 42.79 51.88
C GLU A 600 -19.02 41.52 51.53
N GLN A 601 -18.34 40.38 51.42
CA GLN A 601 -18.98 39.08 51.19
C GLN A 601 -19.93 38.71 52.33
N ALA A 602 -19.52 38.96 53.58
CA ALA A 602 -20.37 38.72 54.75
C ALA A 602 -21.58 39.67 54.79
N LEU A 603 -21.44 40.91 54.33
CA LEU A 603 -22.53 41.89 54.24
C LEU A 603 -23.56 41.50 53.19
N GLU A 604 -23.11 41.05 52.02
CA GLU A 604 -23.98 40.55 50.95
C GLU A 604 -24.75 39.30 51.42
N THR A 605 -24.05 38.38 52.08
CA THR A 605 -24.66 37.19 52.71
C THR A 605 -25.68 37.59 53.79
N ALA A 606 -25.35 38.55 54.65
CA ALA A 606 -26.28 39.02 55.69
C ALA A 606 -27.55 39.65 55.08
N LYS A 607 -27.41 40.37 53.96
CA LYS A 607 -28.53 40.97 53.22
C LYS A 607 -29.39 39.91 52.53
N SER A 608 -28.80 38.90 51.90
CA SER A 608 -29.54 37.82 51.23
C SER A 608 -30.38 36.99 52.22
N PHE A 609 -29.85 36.72 53.42
CA PHE A 609 -30.55 35.98 54.49
C PHE A 609 -31.40 36.85 55.44
N LYS A 610 -31.52 38.17 55.18
CA LYS A 610 -32.29 39.14 55.99
C LYS A 610 -31.85 39.21 57.46
N LEU A 611 -30.55 39.14 57.71
CA LEU A 611 -29.93 39.21 59.04
C LEU A 611 -29.58 40.66 59.41
N ASN A 612 -30.59 41.51 59.59
CA ASN A 612 -30.42 42.97 59.75
C ASN A 612 -29.45 43.36 60.89
N LYS A 613 -29.50 42.67 62.05
CA LYS A 613 -28.61 42.96 63.18
C LYS A 613 -27.14 42.65 62.88
N ALA A 614 -26.89 41.57 62.14
CA ALA A 614 -25.54 41.17 61.76
C ALA A 614 -24.99 42.12 60.68
N ALA A 615 -25.82 42.50 59.70
CA ALA A 615 -25.48 43.48 58.68
C ALA A 615 -25.07 44.84 59.29
N ASP A 616 -25.84 45.36 60.25
CA ASP A 616 -25.50 46.62 60.95
C ASP A 616 -24.16 46.53 61.71
N THR A 617 -23.81 45.35 62.20
CA THR A 617 -22.56 45.11 62.94
C THR A 617 -21.37 45.00 61.97
N ILE A 618 -21.56 44.32 60.84
CA ILE A 618 -20.57 44.23 59.76
C ILE A 618 -20.29 45.62 59.17
N GLU A 619 -21.32 46.43 58.90
CA GLU A 619 -21.15 47.79 58.36
C GLU A 619 -20.34 48.68 59.31
N LYS A 620 -20.53 48.55 60.64
CA LYS A 620 -19.73 49.26 61.65
C LYS A 620 -18.27 48.82 61.67
N GLU A 621 -17.98 47.53 61.48
CA GLU A 621 -16.59 47.06 61.40
C GLU A 621 -15.93 47.44 60.06
N LEU A 622 -16.69 47.43 58.96
CA LEU A 622 -16.23 47.91 57.65
C LEU A 622 -15.82 49.39 57.71
N GLU A 623 -16.62 50.24 58.38
CA GLU A 623 -16.31 51.66 58.58
C GLU A 623 -15.03 51.89 59.41
N LYS A 624 -14.62 50.96 60.27
CA LYS A 624 -13.35 51.07 61.01
C LYS A 624 -12.13 50.79 60.14
N VAL A 625 -12.26 49.91 59.15
CA VAL A 625 -11.17 49.53 58.24
C VAL A 625 -11.09 50.48 57.05
N GLN A 626 -12.25 50.95 56.60
CA GLN A 626 -12.43 51.90 55.52
C GLN A 626 -13.25 53.08 56.05
N PRO A 627 -12.64 54.00 56.83
CA PRO A 627 -13.33 55.21 57.24
C PRO A 627 -13.81 55.91 55.97
N LYS A 628 -15.11 56.20 55.88
CA LYS A 628 -15.66 57.01 54.79
C LYS A 628 -14.79 58.25 54.70
N GLU A 629 -14.12 58.42 53.56
CA GLU A 629 -13.48 59.69 53.24
C GLU A 629 -14.53 60.76 53.47
N GLU A 630 -14.30 61.61 54.47
CA GLU A 630 -15.12 62.79 54.67
C GLU A 630 -15.12 63.51 53.32
N LYS A 631 -16.29 63.57 52.69
CA LYS A 631 -16.53 64.44 51.55
C LYS A 631 -16.09 65.83 51.98
N THR A 632 -14.89 66.22 51.57
CA THR A 632 -14.45 67.59 51.56
C THR A 632 -15.52 68.35 50.81
N LYS A 633 -16.28 69.16 51.54
CA LYS A 633 -17.14 70.19 50.95
C LYS A 633 -16.20 71.12 50.19
N GLU A 634 -16.00 70.86 48.90
CA GLU A 634 -15.65 71.94 47.98
C GLU A 634 -16.89 72.81 47.82
N LYS A 635 -16.71 74.05 48.27
CA LYS A 635 -17.61 75.18 48.09
C LYS A 635 -16.90 76.17 47.18
#